data_AF-A0AAV9PXQ9-F1
#
_entry.id   AF-A0AAV9PXQ9-F1
#
_cell.length_a   1.000
_cell.length_b   1.000
_cell.length_c   1.000
_cell.angle_alpha   90.00
_cell.angle_beta   90.00
_cell.angle_gamma   90.00
#
_symmetry.space_group_name_H-M   'P 1'
#
loop_
_entity.id
_entity.type
_entity.pdbx_description
1 polymer ?
#
loop_
_entity_poly.entity_id
_entity_poly.type
_entity_poly.pdbx_seq_one_letter_code
_entity_poly.pdbx_strand_id
1 'polypeptide(L)'
;MYKDTTLLLALLLWCAARVQGTPVRRQLTGYAPVAAACPATPLVRPANGVGSAEAAFIASRYTVASQSLAAWLATVANDATCNSASSARKRDWTDWGDWDKGDQSSSSNIPDPISASTSASTPSSPTSESTTGSDPGPIWSTSASPSTNAPTTSSTSTSTTSTTSSTSQSSGSPSPATTSSLTSTSSTSPSTSTGATTTANTSSATTTLTTTLTTSSSTFSTSTTSSASTSTSTTTSTTTALSTTSQASTLTSTTTSVTSSATTSAISSSTTSTSTSTSCTPESFQPTAYPLVGLTTSGGGYRSLLTGAGVIQGFDARDSQTGVSGLYQGLTYEAGLSGGGWLLTSIAGNDWPTISELRDTLWEEAFQTSLLVPGNLLAAGPAYAAITADLAAKEAAGFPPTLVDAYGRLLSYQLLEGDDGGVMITTSDFADMSNFTTFNAPYPIITALGVQADQGECTPGPAATQYEIHPYEFGSWDDGVAAFAQTEYIGSSLSGGNPTISGLCIKNYDNAGYVAGTTSNLFNTACAPVPPTNTTDSSLAGALSAIVNQVHEVTSRDNFAVYPNPFYDYAQSSMVASQEDLYLVDGGEALQNNPIWPFLHRPLVDVLIVNDNSADTSANYPNGSEIYTTYQRATDEGLARMPVIPDVATFLANGFDTRPTFFGCNDPNVITIVYIPNQQYTYPSGQSTFKLQYTVAETDAMIANGQQIASKGGDPEWPLCLACGIMRKAGGTLPSGCASCYDQYCYN
;
A
#
# COMPACT_ATOMS: atom_id res chain seq x y z
N MET A 1 44.81 -9.10 -58.49
CA MET A 1 44.16 -9.41 -57.19
C MET A 1 45.03 -8.89 -56.04
N TYR A 2 45.35 -7.58 -56.01
CA TYR A 2 46.21 -6.97 -54.97
C TYR A 2 45.99 -5.45 -54.81
N LYS A 3 44.90 -4.90 -55.37
CA LYS A 3 44.51 -3.48 -55.22
C LYS A 3 43.19 -3.30 -54.47
N ASP A 4 42.33 -4.31 -54.53
CA ASP A 4 40.96 -4.26 -54.03
C ASP A 4 40.89 -4.48 -52.51
N THR A 5 41.78 -5.35 -51.99
CA THR A 5 41.95 -5.58 -50.54
C THR A 5 42.45 -4.33 -49.81
N THR A 6 43.35 -3.56 -50.42
CA THR A 6 43.87 -2.31 -49.82
C THR A 6 42.80 -1.22 -49.72
N LEU A 7 41.88 -1.17 -50.70
CA LEU A 7 40.77 -0.23 -50.68
C LEU A 7 39.73 -0.62 -49.61
N LEU A 8 39.42 -1.91 -49.47
CA LEU A 8 38.51 -2.41 -48.44
C LEU A 8 39.04 -2.15 -47.02
N LEU A 9 40.35 -2.39 -46.80
CA LEU A 9 40.99 -2.13 -45.51
C LEU A 9 41.02 -0.62 -45.18
N ALA A 10 41.23 0.23 -46.18
CA ALA A 10 41.18 1.68 -46.02
C ALA A 10 39.76 2.17 -45.65
N LEU A 11 38.70 1.64 -46.26
CA LEU A 11 37.32 1.94 -45.88
C LEU A 11 37.00 1.49 -44.45
N LEU A 12 37.39 0.28 -44.06
CA LEU A 12 37.18 -0.24 -42.69
C LEU A 12 37.91 0.63 -41.64
N LEU A 13 39.15 1.04 -41.92
CA LEU A 13 39.91 1.96 -41.06
C LEU A 13 39.30 3.37 -41.03
N TRP A 14 38.69 3.86 -42.11
CA TRP A 14 38.05 5.18 -42.14
C TRP A 14 36.69 5.19 -41.43
N CYS A 15 35.97 4.06 -41.45
CA CYS A 15 34.81 3.84 -40.58
C CYS A 15 35.23 3.80 -39.11
N ALA A 16 36.23 3.00 -38.75
CA ALA A 16 36.75 2.92 -37.37
C ALA A 16 37.23 4.29 -36.86
N ALA A 17 37.96 5.06 -37.68
CA ALA A 17 38.44 6.39 -37.32
C ALA A 17 37.33 7.46 -37.20
N ARG A 18 36.09 7.18 -37.66
CA ARG A 18 34.91 8.02 -37.41
C ARG A 18 34.04 7.53 -36.25
N VAL A 19 34.35 6.38 -35.65
CA VAL A 19 33.89 6.03 -34.30
C VAL A 19 34.90 6.54 -33.26
N GLN A 20 35.33 7.81 -33.41
CA GLN A 20 35.48 8.62 -32.22
C GLN A 20 34.08 8.76 -31.65
N GLY A 21 33.80 8.02 -30.57
CA GLY A 21 32.61 8.26 -29.79
C GLY A 21 32.65 9.70 -29.30
N THR A 22 31.86 10.57 -29.94
CA THR A 22 31.18 11.62 -29.19
C THR A 22 30.62 10.92 -27.96
N PRO A 23 30.84 11.42 -26.72
CA PRO A 23 30.10 10.89 -25.60
C PRO A 23 28.63 11.04 -25.99
N VAL A 24 27.95 9.92 -26.23
CA VAL A 24 26.50 9.92 -26.26
C VAL A 24 26.17 10.48 -24.90
N ARG A 25 25.64 11.71 -24.89
CA ARG A 25 25.15 12.36 -23.69
C ARG A 25 23.97 11.50 -23.28
N ARG A 26 24.25 10.42 -22.53
CA ARG A 26 23.26 9.46 -22.02
C ARG A 26 22.12 10.35 -21.56
N GLN A 27 20.94 10.16 -22.14
CA GLN A 27 19.77 10.79 -21.55
C GLN A 27 19.75 10.29 -20.11
N LEU A 28 19.91 11.23 -19.18
CA LEU A 28 19.61 10.99 -17.78
C LEU A 28 18.12 10.66 -17.80
N THR A 29 17.79 9.39 -17.70
CA THR A 29 16.40 8.97 -17.59
C THR A 29 15.89 9.43 -16.22
N GLY A 30 14.59 9.69 -16.10
CA GLY A 30 14.04 10.26 -14.86
C GLY A 30 14.29 9.42 -13.60
N TYR A 31 14.54 8.13 -13.82
CA TYR A 31 14.71 7.10 -12.79
C TYR A 31 16.06 7.12 -12.07
N ALA A 32 17.11 7.67 -12.68
CA ALA A 32 18.44 7.66 -12.08
C ALA A 32 18.51 8.73 -10.95
N PRO A 33 18.84 8.36 -9.69
CA PRO A 33 18.93 9.33 -8.60
C PRO A 33 19.99 10.41 -8.86
N VAL A 34 19.69 11.67 -8.50
CA VAL A 34 20.48 12.84 -8.90
C VAL A 34 21.02 13.63 -7.72
N ALA A 35 22.24 14.15 -7.89
CA ALA A 35 22.88 15.07 -6.96
C ALA A 35 22.11 16.42 -6.86
N ALA A 36 21.77 16.79 -5.63
CA ALA A 36 21.06 18.03 -5.29
C ALA A 36 21.72 18.73 -4.09
N ALA A 37 21.33 19.99 -3.86
CA ALA A 37 21.64 20.67 -2.61
C ALA A 37 20.77 20.10 -1.47
N CYS A 38 21.38 19.84 -0.32
CA CYS A 38 20.65 19.52 0.91
C CYS A 38 19.79 20.71 1.39
N PRO A 39 18.68 20.44 2.11
CA PRO A 39 17.87 21.49 2.71
C PRO A 39 18.59 22.11 3.92
N ALA A 40 18.09 23.25 4.40
CA ALA A 40 18.56 23.88 5.64
C ALA A 40 17.95 23.28 6.92
N THR A 41 16.99 22.36 6.78
CA THR A 41 16.37 21.58 7.86
C THR A 41 17.14 20.28 8.13
N PRO A 42 17.09 19.72 9.35
CA PRO A 42 17.65 18.40 9.63
C PRO A 42 17.03 17.33 8.72
N LEU A 43 17.86 16.47 8.11
CA LEU A 43 17.39 15.39 7.24
C LEU A 43 16.69 14.27 7.99
N VAL A 44 17.04 14.06 9.27
CA VAL A 44 16.48 13.02 10.14
C VAL A 44 15.97 13.62 11.45
N ARG A 45 14.80 13.17 11.90
CA ARG A 45 14.17 13.48 13.19
C ARG A 45 13.85 12.20 13.98
N PRO A 46 13.73 12.27 15.32
CA PRO A 46 13.15 11.17 16.10
C PRO A 46 11.63 11.03 15.85
N ALA A 47 11.11 9.83 16.07
CA ALA A 47 9.69 9.47 15.97
C ALA A 47 8.85 9.89 17.21
N ASN A 48 9.12 11.06 17.79
CA ASN A 48 8.43 11.54 19.00
C ASN A 48 7.11 12.29 18.73
N GLY A 49 6.51 12.03 17.56
CA GLY A 49 5.31 12.69 17.02
C GLY A 49 5.34 12.71 15.50
N VAL A 50 4.27 13.21 14.88
CA VAL A 50 4.17 13.47 13.42
C VAL A 50 5.10 14.60 12.99
N GLY A 51 5.52 14.59 11.72
CA GLY A 51 6.40 15.61 11.15
C GLY A 51 5.74 16.99 11.12
N SER A 52 6.52 18.09 11.14
CA SER A 52 5.93 19.43 11.13
C SER A 52 5.18 19.77 9.84
N ALA A 53 5.58 19.17 8.72
CA ALA A 53 4.90 19.30 7.44
C ALA A 53 3.59 18.50 7.40
N GLU A 54 3.61 17.25 7.91
CA GLU A 54 2.41 16.41 8.10
C GLU A 54 1.41 17.12 9.03
N ALA A 55 1.84 17.62 10.19
CA ALA A 55 0.99 18.36 11.12
C ALA A 55 0.35 19.62 10.50
N ALA A 56 1.09 20.35 9.65
CA ALA A 56 0.59 21.53 8.96
C ALA A 56 -0.43 21.18 7.85
N PHE A 57 -0.17 20.11 7.08
CA PHE A 57 -1.15 19.56 6.14
C PHE A 57 -2.42 19.13 6.87
N ILE A 58 -2.29 18.33 7.93
CA ILE A 58 -3.42 17.72 8.64
C ILE A 58 -4.31 18.78 9.31
N ALA A 59 -3.74 19.84 9.88
CA ALA A 59 -4.51 20.98 10.41
C ALA A 59 -5.33 21.69 9.31
N SER A 60 -4.79 21.78 8.10
CA SER A 60 -5.44 22.39 6.94
C SER A 60 -6.51 21.46 6.34
N ARG A 61 -6.16 20.19 6.10
CA ARG A 61 -7.05 19.14 5.61
C ARG A 61 -8.22 18.87 6.55
N TYR A 62 -8.03 18.85 7.86
CA TYR A 62 -9.11 18.73 8.84
C TYR A 62 -10.19 19.82 8.67
N THR A 63 -9.81 21.03 8.25
CA THR A 63 -10.78 22.11 7.99
C THR A 63 -11.68 21.80 6.78
N VAL A 64 -11.15 21.13 5.74
CA VAL A 64 -11.93 20.68 4.57
C VAL A 64 -12.73 19.41 4.91
N ALA A 65 -12.03 18.39 5.43
CA ALA A 65 -12.58 17.09 5.77
C ALA A 65 -13.75 17.17 6.76
N SER A 66 -13.67 18.00 7.80
CA SER A 66 -14.78 18.19 8.75
C SER A 66 -16.00 18.87 8.12
N GLN A 67 -15.83 19.76 7.13
CA GLN A 67 -16.94 20.36 6.38
C GLN A 67 -17.60 19.35 5.43
N SER A 68 -16.80 18.53 4.74
CA SER A 68 -17.30 17.45 3.88
C SER A 68 -18.02 16.36 4.68
N LEU A 69 -17.45 15.95 5.82
CA LEU A 69 -18.08 15.02 6.75
C LEU A 69 -19.40 15.57 7.29
N ALA A 70 -19.45 16.85 7.68
CA ALA A 70 -20.69 17.51 8.10
C ALA A 70 -21.77 17.52 7.00
N ALA A 71 -21.38 17.72 5.73
CA ALA A 71 -22.29 17.72 4.60
C ALA A 71 -22.86 16.30 4.32
N TRP A 72 -22.03 15.27 4.36
CA TRP A 72 -22.46 13.87 4.20
C TRP A 72 -23.34 13.39 5.37
N LEU A 73 -22.98 13.73 6.61
CA LEU A 73 -23.81 13.44 7.79
C LEU A 73 -25.21 14.08 7.70
N ALA A 74 -25.32 15.24 7.06
CA ALA A 74 -26.61 15.88 6.80
C ALA A 74 -27.45 15.13 5.75
N THR A 75 -26.86 14.60 4.67
CA THR A 75 -27.62 13.79 3.69
C THR A 75 -28.10 12.48 4.32
N VAL A 76 -27.20 11.75 5.00
CA VAL A 76 -27.52 10.51 5.72
C VAL A 76 -28.67 10.70 6.73
N ALA A 77 -28.64 11.77 7.52
CA ALA A 77 -29.68 12.02 8.52
C ALA A 77 -31.04 12.40 7.89
N ASN A 78 -31.03 13.15 6.78
CA ASN A 78 -32.24 13.46 6.01
C ASN A 78 -32.89 12.19 5.46
N ASP A 79 -32.11 11.29 4.86
CA ASP A 79 -32.62 10.07 4.25
C ASP A 79 -33.21 9.12 5.31
N ALA A 80 -32.44 8.88 6.38
CA ALA A 80 -32.85 8.03 7.50
C ALA A 80 -34.16 8.47 8.16
N THR A 81 -34.39 9.77 8.33
CA THR A 81 -35.53 10.29 9.10
C THR A 81 -36.71 10.73 8.26
N CYS A 82 -36.49 11.20 7.03
CA CYS A 82 -37.55 11.79 6.20
C CYS A 82 -37.92 10.97 4.96
N ASN A 83 -36.99 10.20 4.38
CA ASN A 83 -37.28 9.35 3.21
C ASN A 83 -37.76 7.93 3.60
N SER A 84 -37.44 7.48 4.82
CA SER A 84 -38.13 6.35 5.47
C SER A 84 -39.63 6.63 5.70
N ALA A 85 -39.99 7.87 6.05
CA ALA A 85 -41.36 8.27 6.35
C ALA A 85 -42.30 8.32 5.12
N SER A 86 -41.76 8.39 3.90
CA SER A 86 -42.55 8.41 2.65
C SER A 86 -42.84 7.01 2.10
N SER A 87 -42.10 5.99 2.56
CA SER A 87 -42.17 4.60 2.08
C SER A 87 -42.72 3.62 3.13
N ALA A 88 -42.62 3.94 4.42
CA ALA A 88 -43.09 3.08 5.49
C ALA A 88 -44.61 3.15 5.71
N ARG A 89 -45.32 2.02 5.47
CA ARG A 89 -46.30 1.60 6.48
C ARG A 89 -45.55 1.48 7.80
N LYS A 90 -46.08 2.03 8.90
CA LYS A 90 -45.50 1.80 10.23
C LYS A 90 -45.36 0.29 10.47
N ARG A 91 -44.14 -0.23 10.42
CA ARG A 91 -43.81 -1.54 10.99
C ARG A 91 -43.68 -1.32 12.49
N ASP A 92 -44.67 -1.81 13.21
CA ASP A 92 -44.67 -1.79 14.67
C ASP A 92 -43.69 -2.87 15.15
N TRP A 93 -42.65 -2.47 15.86
CA TRP A 93 -41.59 -3.37 16.33
C TRP A 93 -42.04 -4.26 17.52
N THR A 94 -43.34 -4.30 17.82
CA THR A 94 -43.94 -5.20 18.82
C THR A 94 -44.68 -6.42 18.24
N ASP A 95 -44.87 -6.51 16.91
CA ASP A 95 -45.67 -7.57 16.28
C ASP A 95 -44.83 -8.77 15.78
N TRP A 96 -44.41 -9.64 16.70
CA TRP A 96 -43.86 -10.97 16.38
C TRP A 96 -44.99 -12.00 16.16
N GLY A 97 -45.93 -11.69 15.26
CA GLY A 97 -47.29 -12.26 15.28
C GLY A 97 -47.79 -13.15 14.11
N ASP A 98 -47.25 -13.08 12.89
CA ASP A 98 -47.59 -14.05 11.82
C ASP A 98 -46.46 -14.17 10.77
N TRP A 99 -45.92 -15.39 10.63
CA TRP A 99 -44.90 -15.75 9.61
C TRP A 99 -45.28 -17.04 8.88
N ASP A 100 -46.58 -17.28 8.66
CA ASP A 100 -47.04 -18.36 7.78
C ASP A 100 -48.21 -17.94 6.87
N LYS A 101 -47.88 -17.25 5.77
CA LYS A 101 -48.69 -17.13 4.53
C LYS A 101 -47.90 -16.38 3.44
N GLY A 102 -47.19 -17.13 2.61
CA GLY A 102 -46.61 -16.60 1.36
C GLY A 102 -47.65 -16.56 0.26
N ASP A 103 -47.99 -15.37 -0.25
CA ASP A 103 -48.98 -15.21 -1.32
C ASP A 103 -48.31 -15.37 -2.71
N GLN A 104 -48.83 -16.26 -3.55
CA GLN A 104 -48.28 -16.53 -4.88
C GLN A 104 -48.98 -15.68 -5.95
N SER A 105 -48.23 -14.85 -6.68
CA SER A 105 -48.69 -14.22 -7.92
C SER A 105 -47.73 -14.52 -9.08
N SER A 106 -48.21 -15.25 -10.09
CA SER A 106 -47.41 -15.75 -11.20
C SER A 106 -47.31 -14.79 -12.39
N SER A 107 -46.11 -14.64 -12.96
CA SER A 107 -45.93 -14.40 -14.40
C SER A 107 -44.62 -15.02 -14.89
N SER A 108 -44.73 -15.97 -15.82
CA SER A 108 -43.60 -16.73 -16.38
C SER A 108 -42.97 -16.03 -17.59
N ASN A 109 -41.66 -16.20 -17.79
CA ASN A 109 -41.04 -16.60 -19.08
C ASN A 109 -39.50 -16.56 -19.03
N ILE A 110 -38.84 -17.73 -19.07
CA ILE A 110 -37.54 -18.03 -19.70
C ILE A 110 -37.33 -19.56 -19.63
N PRO A 111 -36.70 -20.22 -20.64
CA PRO A 111 -36.73 -21.68 -20.78
C PRO A 111 -35.58 -22.45 -20.08
N ASP A 112 -35.84 -23.73 -19.77
CA ASP A 112 -34.89 -24.69 -19.20
C ASP A 112 -33.66 -24.97 -20.09
N PRO A 113 -32.57 -25.46 -19.46
CA PRO A 113 -31.89 -26.62 -20.02
C PRO A 113 -31.63 -27.77 -19.03
N ILE A 114 -32.20 -28.94 -19.37
CA ILE A 114 -31.61 -30.29 -19.23
C ILE A 114 -31.26 -30.79 -17.82
N SER A 115 -32.06 -31.75 -17.35
CA SER A 115 -31.83 -32.56 -16.15
C SER A 115 -30.68 -33.57 -16.28
N ALA A 116 -29.88 -33.74 -15.22
CA ALA A 116 -29.09 -34.95 -14.97
C ALA A 116 -29.34 -35.45 -13.54
N SER A 117 -29.82 -36.69 -13.38
CA SER A 117 -30.24 -37.24 -12.09
C SER A 117 -29.19 -38.17 -11.47
N THR A 118 -28.97 -38.06 -10.16
CA THR A 118 -28.52 -39.22 -9.34
C THR A 118 -29.11 -39.13 -7.94
N SER A 119 -29.44 -40.28 -7.36
CA SER A 119 -30.12 -40.41 -6.07
C SER A 119 -29.28 -41.19 -5.05
N ALA A 120 -29.37 -40.77 -3.79
CA ALA A 120 -28.88 -41.51 -2.63
C ALA A 120 -29.80 -41.21 -1.42
N SER A 121 -30.01 -42.20 -0.56
CA SER A 121 -31.05 -42.19 0.48
C SER A 121 -30.50 -42.04 1.91
N THR A 122 -31.32 -41.49 2.80
CA THR A 122 -31.12 -41.49 4.26
C THR A 122 -31.21 -42.91 4.85
N PRO A 123 -30.77 -43.10 6.12
CA PRO A 123 -31.79 -43.38 7.14
C PRO A 123 -31.54 -42.76 8.54
N SER A 124 -32.61 -42.16 9.07
CA SER A 124 -33.20 -42.26 10.42
C SER A 124 -32.39 -42.49 11.72
N SER A 125 -32.75 -41.70 12.73
CA SER A 125 -32.38 -41.81 14.16
C SER A 125 -33.12 -42.92 14.95
N PRO A 126 -32.73 -43.14 16.22
CA PRO A 126 -33.62 -42.90 17.40
C PRO A 126 -32.88 -42.10 18.52
N THR A 127 -33.46 -41.17 19.32
CA THR A 127 -34.49 -41.25 20.41
C THR A 127 -34.20 -42.29 21.51
N SER A 128 -34.31 -42.06 22.83
CA SER A 128 -34.54 -40.88 23.72
C SER A 128 -34.24 -41.34 25.20
N GLU A 129 -34.55 -40.73 26.37
CA GLU A 129 -35.37 -39.57 26.80
C GLU A 129 -35.10 -39.19 28.30
N SER A 130 -35.18 -37.89 28.68
CA SER A 130 -35.48 -37.36 30.05
C SER A 130 -34.46 -37.60 31.22
N THR A 131 -34.47 -36.97 32.41
CA THR A 131 -34.97 -35.67 32.98
C THR A 131 -34.32 -35.36 34.36
N THR A 132 -34.41 -34.09 34.85
CA THR A 132 -34.08 -33.58 36.23
C THR A 132 -32.60 -33.60 36.68
N GLY A 133 -32.10 -32.73 37.58
CA GLY A 133 -32.66 -31.49 38.19
C GLY A 133 -32.00 -31.11 39.55
N SER A 134 -32.14 -29.85 39.99
CA SER A 134 -31.74 -29.24 41.31
C SER A 134 -30.51 -28.32 41.32
N ASP A 135 -30.47 -27.40 42.31
CA ASP A 135 -29.72 -26.11 42.36
C ASP A 135 -29.24 -25.82 43.84
N PRO A 136 -28.77 -24.62 44.29
CA PRO A 136 -27.39 -24.08 44.19
C PRO A 136 -26.64 -23.74 45.51
N GLY A 137 -25.33 -23.37 45.39
CA GLY A 137 -24.58 -22.46 46.30
C GLY A 137 -23.83 -23.06 47.52
N PRO A 138 -23.13 -22.25 48.37
CA PRO A 138 -22.82 -20.81 48.26
C PRO A 138 -21.41 -20.30 48.77
N ILE A 139 -20.94 -19.16 48.21
CA ILE A 139 -20.37 -17.94 48.87
C ILE A 139 -19.20 -18.00 49.93
N TRP A 140 -18.02 -17.44 49.58
CA TRP A 140 -17.13 -16.46 50.28
C TRP A 140 -15.72 -16.53 49.63
N SER A 141 -15.01 -15.51 49.12
CA SER A 141 -14.77 -14.08 49.42
C SER A 141 -13.76 -13.76 50.55
N THR A 142 -12.52 -13.38 50.21
CA THR A 142 -11.82 -12.17 50.76
C THR A 142 -10.48 -11.83 50.06
N SER A 143 -10.23 -10.53 49.95
CA SER A 143 -9.02 -9.77 49.56
C SER A 143 -7.65 -10.19 50.14
N ALA A 144 -6.54 -9.93 49.41
CA ALA A 144 -5.64 -8.78 49.68
C ALA A 144 -4.22 -8.87 49.03
N SER A 145 -3.81 -7.80 48.33
CA SER A 145 -2.41 -7.38 48.10
C SER A 145 -2.02 -6.32 49.16
N PRO A 146 -0.81 -5.70 49.24
CA PRO A 146 0.35 -5.76 48.33
C PRO A 146 1.76 -5.76 49.01
N SER A 147 2.81 -5.50 48.20
CA SER A 147 4.17 -5.03 48.59
C SER A 147 5.14 -6.11 49.16
N THR A 148 6.49 -5.95 49.14
CA THR A 148 7.36 -4.89 48.58
C THR A 148 8.78 -5.43 48.26
N ASN A 149 9.59 -4.63 47.56
CA ASN A 149 11.07 -4.61 47.51
C ASN A 149 11.86 -5.75 46.81
N ALA A 150 12.49 -5.38 45.70
CA ALA A 150 13.85 -5.79 45.33
C ALA A 150 14.87 -4.76 45.92
N PRO A 151 16.19 -4.81 45.65
CA PRO A 151 17.00 -5.85 45.00
C PRO A 151 18.22 -6.32 45.85
N THR A 152 19.02 -7.26 45.34
CA THR A 152 20.44 -7.35 45.72
C THR A 152 21.27 -7.94 44.57
N THR A 153 22.47 -7.40 44.38
CA THR A 153 23.41 -7.78 43.32
C THR A 153 24.45 -8.77 43.81
N SER A 154 24.77 -9.77 42.98
CA SER A 154 26.09 -10.43 43.02
C SER A 154 26.37 -11.15 41.71
N SER A 155 27.41 -10.72 41.00
CA SER A 155 27.97 -11.42 39.84
C SER A 155 29.06 -12.40 40.31
N THR A 156 29.12 -13.59 39.72
CA THR A 156 30.38 -14.36 39.67
C THR A 156 30.38 -15.28 38.45
N SER A 157 31.52 -15.38 37.79
CA SER A 157 31.76 -16.19 36.60
C SER A 157 32.41 -17.53 36.96
N THR A 158 32.09 -18.59 36.20
CA THR A 158 32.93 -19.71 35.71
C THR A 158 31.97 -20.79 35.17
N SER A 159 31.85 -21.06 33.87
CA SER A 159 32.82 -21.61 32.90
C SER A 159 32.91 -23.15 32.88
N THR A 160 32.41 -23.70 31.77
CA THR A 160 32.94 -24.86 31.00
C THR A 160 32.78 -26.32 31.47
N THR A 161 32.50 -27.14 30.45
CA THR A 161 32.75 -28.59 30.27
C THR A 161 31.70 -29.57 30.79
N SER A 162 30.85 -30.02 29.86
CA SER A 162 30.01 -31.22 29.95
C SER A 162 30.82 -32.48 29.65
N THR A 163 30.37 -33.64 30.16
CA THR A 163 30.85 -34.97 29.73
C THR A 163 29.69 -35.94 29.49
N THR A 164 29.84 -36.64 28.37
CA THR A 164 29.33 -37.98 27.98
C THR A 164 29.07 -39.00 29.11
N SER A 165 28.21 -40.01 28.97
CA SER A 165 27.19 -40.38 27.95
C SER A 165 26.51 -41.73 28.32
N SER A 166 25.54 -42.19 27.50
CA SER A 166 25.12 -43.61 27.30
C SER A 166 24.18 -44.24 28.36
N THR A 167 23.23 -45.16 28.07
CA THR A 167 22.66 -45.66 26.78
C THR A 167 21.32 -46.41 26.98
N SER A 168 20.55 -46.60 25.88
CA SER A 168 19.45 -47.58 25.69
C SER A 168 18.12 -47.25 26.42
N GLN A 169 16.89 -47.57 25.95
CA GLN A 169 16.31 -48.38 24.86
C GLN A 169 15.03 -47.68 24.32
N SER A 170 14.38 -47.95 23.17
CA SER A 170 14.69 -48.65 21.89
C SER A 170 13.50 -48.50 20.90
N SER A 171 13.71 -48.71 19.58
CA SER A 171 12.70 -48.71 18.48
C SER A 171 12.01 -47.37 18.16
N GLY A 172 11.56 -47.07 16.93
CA GLY A 172 11.69 -47.79 15.66
C GLY A 172 10.70 -47.28 14.59
N SER A 173 11.15 -46.40 13.68
CA SER A 173 10.28 -45.66 12.76
C SER A 173 9.81 -46.44 11.52
N PRO A 174 8.60 -46.19 11.00
CA PRO A 174 8.22 -46.44 9.61
C PRO A 174 8.36 -45.19 8.73
N SER A 175 8.75 -45.36 7.47
CA SER A 175 8.63 -44.34 6.42
C SER A 175 7.22 -44.32 5.82
N PRO A 176 6.96 -43.41 4.85
CA PRO A 176 6.63 -43.98 3.55
C PRO A 176 7.40 -43.35 2.37
N ALA A 177 7.90 -44.23 1.50
CA ALA A 177 7.89 -44.03 0.06
C ALA A 177 6.66 -44.84 -0.50
N THR A 178 6.21 -44.75 -1.75
CA THR A 178 6.93 -44.41 -2.98
C THR A 178 5.96 -43.90 -4.07
N THR A 179 6.50 -43.12 -5.01
CA THR A 179 6.01 -42.79 -6.37
C THR A 179 4.82 -43.56 -6.98
N SER A 180 4.00 -42.82 -7.75
CA SER A 180 3.28 -43.36 -8.91
C SER A 180 3.34 -42.40 -10.11
N SER A 181 4.42 -42.45 -10.89
CA SER A 181 4.60 -41.70 -12.14
C SER A 181 4.74 -42.65 -13.33
N LEU A 182 3.73 -42.74 -14.20
CA LEU A 182 3.63 -43.50 -15.47
C LEU A 182 2.30 -43.04 -16.13
N THR A 183 2.11 -42.86 -17.45
CA THR A 183 2.95 -43.08 -18.65
C THR A 183 2.67 -42.01 -19.71
N SER A 184 3.68 -41.64 -20.49
CA SER A 184 3.54 -41.54 -21.95
C SER A 184 4.76 -42.19 -22.61
N THR A 185 4.53 -43.02 -23.63
CA THR A 185 5.55 -43.91 -24.21
C THR A 185 6.19 -43.31 -25.46
N SER A 186 7.51 -43.25 -25.49
CA SER A 186 8.29 -42.86 -26.67
C SER A 186 8.24 -43.90 -27.80
N SER A 187 8.12 -43.44 -29.05
CA SER A 187 8.37 -44.25 -30.25
C SER A 187 9.51 -43.66 -31.09
N THR A 188 10.52 -44.49 -31.40
CA THR A 188 11.37 -44.53 -32.62
C THR A 188 11.29 -43.35 -33.61
N SER A 189 12.39 -42.78 -34.15
CA SER A 189 13.68 -43.40 -34.51
C SER A 189 14.81 -42.34 -34.76
N PRO A 190 16.08 -42.74 -35.07
CA PRO A 190 17.27 -41.93 -34.74
C PRO A 190 18.07 -41.32 -35.92
N SER A 191 19.06 -40.46 -35.60
CA SER A 191 20.26 -40.22 -36.41
C SER A 191 21.51 -39.80 -35.59
N THR A 192 22.62 -40.53 -35.79
CA THR A 192 24.05 -40.10 -35.73
C THR A 192 24.49 -38.99 -34.75
N SER A 193 25.34 -39.22 -33.73
CA SER A 193 26.82 -39.43 -33.79
C SER A 193 27.57 -38.29 -34.52
N THR A 194 28.64 -37.66 -34.01
CA THR A 194 29.83 -38.20 -33.30
C THR A 194 30.59 -37.10 -32.51
N GLY A 195 31.53 -37.47 -31.64
CA GLY A 195 32.68 -36.62 -31.27
C GLY A 195 32.95 -36.50 -29.77
N ALA A 196 34.20 -36.72 -29.34
CA ALA A 196 34.63 -36.61 -27.94
C ALA A 196 36.03 -36.00 -27.84
N THR A 197 36.42 -35.56 -26.63
CA THR A 197 37.75 -35.05 -26.23
C THR A 197 38.21 -33.74 -26.92
N THR A 198 39.08 -32.90 -26.36
CA THR A 198 39.99 -33.09 -25.20
C THR A 198 40.18 -31.80 -24.38
N THR A 199 40.70 -31.94 -23.16
CA THR A 199 41.19 -30.87 -22.29
C THR A 199 42.36 -30.08 -22.86
N ALA A 200 42.45 -28.78 -22.56
CA ALA A 200 43.72 -28.04 -22.54
C ALA A 200 43.71 -27.00 -21.40
N ASN A 201 44.74 -27.03 -20.55
CA ASN A 201 44.89 -26.15 -19.39
C ASN A 201 46.15 -25.30 -19.61
N THR A 202 46.04 -23.97 -19.63
CA THR A 202 47.22 -23.06 -19.62
C THR A 202 46.92 -21.77 -18.88
N SER A 203 47.55 -21.60 -17.73
CA SER A 203 47.61 -20.37 -16.93
C SER A 203 48.66 -19.39 -17.47
N SER A 204 48.45 -18.08 -17.33
CA SER A 204 49.49 -17.11 -16.85
C SER A 204 49.03 -15.65 -16.75
N ALA A 205 49.70 -14.93 -15.83
CA ALA A 205 50.04 -13.50 -15.86
C ALA A 205 48.93 -12.43 -15.74
N THR A 206 48.75 -11.98 -14.50
CA THR A 206 48.31 -10.62 -14.12
C THR A 206 49.08 -9.51 -14.86
N THR A 207 48.45 -8.37 -15.13
CA THR A 207 49.15 -7.07 -15.26
C THR A 207 48.26 -5.94 -14.76
N THR A 208 48.71 -5.24 -13.72
CA THR A 208 48.05 -4.06 -13.17
C THR A 208 48.50 -2.81 -13.92
N LEU A 209 47.57 -1.91 -14.27
CA LEU A 209 47.88 -0.58 -14.80
C LEU A 209 47.32 0.50 -13.90
N THR A 210 48.21 1.27 -13.28
CA THR A 210 47.89 2.42 -12.42
C THR A 210 47.96 3.70 -13.25
N THR A 211 46.86 4.44 -13.38
CA THR A 211 46.80 5.66 -14.20
C THR A 211 46.76 6.90 -13.32
N THR A 212 47.92 7.49 -13.04
CA THR A 212 48.03 8.79 -12.36
C THR A 212 47.63 9.93 -13.29
N LEU A 213 46.63 10.75 -12.93
CA LEU A 213 46.30 12.00 -13.62
C LEU A 213 46.84 13.21 -12.86
N THR A 214 47.53 14.10 -13.59
CA THR A 214 48.23 15.27 -13.03
C THR A 214 47.32 16.48 -12.88
N THR A 215 47.28 17.07 -11.68
CA THR A 215 46.60 18.34 -11.40
C THR A 215 47.37 19.54 -11.96
N SER A 216 46.70 20.39 -12.74
CA SER A 216 47.24 21.70 -13.18
C SER A 216 46.62 22.84 -12.38
N SER A 217 47.38 23.41 -11.45
CA SER A 217 46.94 24.50 -10.57
C SER A 217 47.23 25.90 -11.15
N SER A 218 46.24 26.79 -11.13
CA SER A 218 46.40 28.22 -11.47
C SER A 218 46.01 29.13 -10.29
N THR A 219 47.01 29.63 -9.57
CA THR A 219 46.84 30.65 -8.52
C THR A 219 46.78 32.06 -9.11
N PHE A 220 45.86 32.91 -8.63
CA PHE A 220 46.13 34.34 -8.53
C PHE A 220 45.47 34.97 -7.28
N SER A 221 45.96 36.14 -6.88
CA SER A 221 45.99 36.55 -5.47
C SER A 221 44.85 37.46 -4.98
N THR A 222 44.70 37.44 -3.66
CA THR A 222 43.88 38.31 -2.80
C THR A 222 43.92 39.81 -3.10
N SER A 223 42.81 40.50 -2.80
CA SER A 223 42.83 41.87 -2.28
C SER A 223 41.80 42.04 -1.15
N THR A 224 42.21 42.64 -0.04
CA THR A 224 41.37 42.90 1.15
C THR A 224 40.97 44.36 1.25
N THR A 225 39.70 44.63 1.55
CA THR A 225 39.27 45.90 2.17
C THR A 225 38.24 45.61 3.26
N SER A 226 38.42 46.25 4.41
CA SER A 226 37.61 46.08 5.61
C SER A 226 36.69 47.29 5.84
N SER A 227 35.47 47.06 6.32
CA SER A 227 34.71 48.03 7.13
C SER A 227 33.67 47.29 7.96
N ALA A 228 33.44 47.75 9.19
CA ALA A 228 32.47 47.17 10.11
C ALA A 228 31.56 48.27 10.69
N SER A 229 30.27 47.97 10.83
CA SER A 229 29.31 48.82 11.51
C SER A 229 28.16 47.99 12.06
N THR A 230 27.93 48.08 13.37
CA THR A 230 26.88 47.37 14.10
C THR A 230 25.54 48.09 13.97
N SER A 231 24.44 47.36 13.77
CA SER A 231 23.07 47.81 14.04
C SER A 231 22.11 46.64 14.25
N THR A 232 21.46 46.57 15.41
CA THR A 232 20.27 45.75 15.67
C THR A 232 19.02 46.43 15.16
N SER A 233 18.12 45.72 14.47
CA SER A 233 16.68 46.04 14.40
C SER A 233 15.86 44.84 13.90
N THR A 234 14.57 44.83 14.24
CA THR A 234 13.64 43.71 14.09
C THR A 234 12.78 43.81 12.81
N THR A 235 11.91 42.80 12.63
CA THR A 235 10.67 42.80 11.80
C THR A 235 10.79 42.81 10.27
N THR A 236 10.46 41.64 9.69
CA THR A 236 9.34 41.44 8.75
C THR A 236 9.20 42.37 7.54
N SER A 237 9.36 41.82 6.33
CA SER A 237 8.30 41.80 5.29
C SER A 237 8.66 41.00 4.04
N THR A 238 7.62 40.62 3.30
CA THR A 238 7.61 40.02 1.96
C THR A 238 8.27 40.88 0.88
N THR A 239 8.75 40.24 -0.21
CA THR A 239 8.55 40.62 -1.63
C THR A 239 9.31 39.60 -2.52
N THR A 240 8.62 38.84 -3.39
CA THR A 240 8.23 39.17 -4.78
C THR A 240 9.32 38.88 -5.82
N ALA A 241 9.00 37.99 -6.76
CA ALA A 241 9.88 37.65 -7.90
C ALA A 241 9.96 38.78 -8.94
N LEU A 242 11.08 38.85 -9.67
CA LEU A 242 11.27 39.73 -10.83
C LEU A 242 11.61 38.91 -12.09
N SER A 243 11.11 39.34 -13.24
CA SER A 243 11.17 38.60 -14.50
C SER A 243 12.08 39.25 -15.54
N THR A 244 12.62 38.45 -16.46
CA THR A 244 13.34 38.93 -17.67
C THR A 244 12.98 38.12 -18.91
N THR A 245 12.00 38.61 -19.66
CA THR A 245 12.14 39.11 -21.06
C THR A 245 13.34 38.58 -21.89
N SER A 246 13.23 38.08 -23.13
CA SER A 246 12.08 37.69 -23.97
C SER A 246 12.58 37.02 -25.28
N GLN A 247 11.69 36.31 -26.00
CA GLN A 247 11.30 36.66 -27.38
C GLN A 247 10.17 35.74 -27.88
N ALA A 248 9.40 36.21 -28.86
CA ALA A 248 8.21 35.53 -29.36
C ALA A 248 8.30 35.21 -30.86
N SER A 249 7.59 34.17 -31.29
CA SER A 249 7.19 33.96 -32.68
C SER A 249 5.85 33.23 -32.70
N THR A 250 4.89 33.77 -33.45
CA THR A 250 3.46 33.48 -33.24
C THR A 250 2.90 32.55 -34.30
N LEU A 251 2.16 31.52 -33.90
CA LEU A 251 1.08 30.99 -34.73
C LEU A 251 -0.02 30.33 -33.88
N THR A 252 -1.25 30.75 -34.18
CA THR A 252 -2.52 30.49 -33.50
C THR A 252 -2.85 29.02 -33.18
N SER A 253 -3.47 28.82 -32.01
CA SER A 253 -4.55 27.84 -31.82
C SER A 253 -5.61 28.42 -30.90
N THR A 254 -6.87 27.98 -31.06
CA THR A 254 -8.04 28.66 -30.49
C THR A 254 -8.37 28.16 -29.08
N THR A 255 -8.65 29.07 -28.15
CA THR A 255 -9.21 28.73 -26.83
C THR A 255 -10.33 29.69 -26.49
N THR A 256 -11.56 29.19 -26.42
CA THR A 256 -12.74 30.00 -26.05
C THR A 256 -12.96 29.88 -24.55
N SER A 257 -12.63 30.93 -23.80
CA SER A 257 -12.88 30.99 -22.36
C SER A 257 -14.36 31.07 -22.05
N VAL A 258 -14.85 30.19 -21.17
CA VAL A 258 -16.20 30.26 -20.59
C VAL A 258 -16.06 30.31 -19.07
N THR A 259 -16.16 31.52 -18.52
CA THR A 259 -16.15 31.76 -17.07
C THR A 259 -17.55 31.58 -16.50
N SER A 260 -17.79 30.50 -15.76
CA SER A 260 -19.10 30.15 -15.19
C SER A 260 -19.39 30.83 -13.85
N SER A 261 -19.58 32.16 -13.86
CA SER A 261 -20.04 32.91 -12.69
C SER A 261 -21.51 32.64 -12.39
N ALA A 262 -21.80 31.65 -11.53
CA ALA A 262 -23.15 31.24 -11.12
C ALA A 262 -23.88 32.35 -10.34
N THR A 263 -24.64 33.19 -11.05
CA THR A 263 -25.40 34.30 -10.47
C THR A 263 -26.80 33.82 -10.06
N THR A 264 -27.20 34.10 -8.83
CA THR A 264 -28.52 33.77 -8.29
C THR A 264 -29.64 34.40 -9.13
N SER A 265 -30.62 33.61 -9.57
CA SER A 265 -31.83 34.11 -10.24
C SER A 265 -33.02 33.20 -9.99
N ALA A 266 -33.93 33.63 -9.13
CA ALA A 266 -35.17 32.91 -8.86
C ALA A 266 -36.21 33.18 -9.97
N ILE A 267 -36.83 32.11 -10.48
CA ILE A 267 -38.00 32.21 -11.37
C ILE A 267 -39.19 31.59 -10.65
N SER A 268 -40.19 32.42 -10.35
CA SER A 268 -41.42 31.99 -9.67
C SER A 268 -42.41 31.37 -10.65
N SER A 269 -42.52 30.04 -10.65
CA SER A 269 -43.60 29.31 -11.36
C SER A 269 -44.66 28.82 -10.37
N SER A 270 -45.68 29.64 -10.12
CA SER A 270 -46.78 29.32 -9.20
C SER A 270 -47.67 28.19 -9.74
N THR A 271 -47.52 26.97 -9.21
CA THR A 271 -48.45 25.86 -9.42
C THR A 271 -49.02 25.43 -8.08
N THR A 272 -50.30 25.71 -7.84
CA THR A 272 -50.94 25.52 -6.51
C THR A 272 -51.39 24.07 -6.31
N SER A 273 -50.43 23.14 -6.18
CA SER A 273 -50.69 21.79 -5.69
C SER A 273 -50.65 21.79 -4.16
N THR A 274 -51.82 21.77 -3.50
CA THR A 274 -51.96 21.76 -2.04
C THR A 274 -51.65 20.38 -1.46
N SER A 275 -50.41 19.90 -1.62
CA SER A 275 -49.90 18.78 -0.85
C SER A 275 -49.71 19.23 0.59
N THR A 276 -50.37 18.56 1.53
CA THR A 276 -50.03 18.64 2.95
C THR A 276 -48.74 17.87 3.19
N SER A 277 -47.60 18.48 2.86
CA SER A 277 -46.30 17.97 3.30
C SER A 277 -46.29 17.98 4.83
N THR A 278 -46.27 16.79 5.43
CA THR A 278 -45.91 16.68 6.83
C THR A 278 -44.46 17.11 6.91
N SER A 279 -44.17 18.22 7.58
CA SER A 279 -42.82 18.78 7.66
C SER A 279 -41.96 17.91 8.57
N CYS A 280 -41.43 16.83 8.01
CA CYS A 280 -40.35 16.10 8.63
C CYS A 280 -39.22 17.07 8.92
N THR A 281 -38.83 17.15 10.18
CA THR A 281 -37.65 17.87 10.65
C THR A 281 -36.61 16.79 10.91
N PRO A 282 -35.53 16.72 10.12
CA PRO A 282 -34.51 15.70 10.32
C PRO A 282 -33.94 15.78 11.74
N GLU A 283 -33.68 14.62 12.33
CA GLU A 283 -32.68 14.55 13.39
C GLU A 283 -31.31 14.94 12.81
N SER A 284 -30.36 15.36 13.63
CA SER A 284 -29.06 15.81 13.14
C SER A 284 -27.93 15.34 14.05
N PHE A 285 -26.79 15.02 13.43
CA PHE A 285 -25.53 14.85 14.12
C PHE A 285 -25.08 16.23 14.62
N GLN A 286 -24.95 16.40 15.94
CA GLN A 286 -24.54 17.63 16.59
C GLN A 286 -23.34 17.34 17.51
N PRO A 287 -22.16 17.04 16.94
CA PRO A 287 -20.97 16.66 17.71
C PRO A 287 -20.35 17.85 18.44
N THR A 288 -19.44 17.56 19.37
CA THR A 288 -18.61 18.58 20.02
C THR A 288 -17.38 18.95 19.19
N ALA A 289 -16.84 17.99 18.45
CA ALA A 289 -15.85 18.16 17.38
C ALA A 289 -16.07 17.05 16.34
N TYR A 290 -15.74 17.27 15.07
CA TYR A 290 -15.79 16.19 14.08
C TYR A 290 -14.60 15.25 14.26
N PRO A 291 -14.78 13.93 14.17
CA PRO A 291 -13.69 12.98 14.29
C PRO A 291 -12.75 13.08 13.09
N LEU A 292 -11.46 12.90 13.32
CA LEU A 292 -10.49 12.73 12.25
C LEU A 292 -10.52 11.26 11.79
N VAL A 293 -10.98 11.04 10.55
CA VAL A 293 -11.16 9.72 9.95
C VAL A 293 -10.00 9.38 9.02
N GLY A 294 -9.43 8.19 9.15
CA GLY A 294 -8.53 7.58 8.17
C GLY A 294 -9.16 6.39 7.44
N LEU A 295 -8.63 6.03 6.27
CA LEU A 295 -8.93 4.80 5.53
C LEU A 295 -7.66 3.95 5.37
N THR A 296 -7.78 2.62 5.42
CA THR A 296 -6.70 1.69 5.06
C THR A 296 -7.17 0.66 4.05
N THR A 297 -6.36 0.39 3.03
CA THR A 297 -6.57 -0.70 2.07
C THR A 297 -5.47 -1.74 2.25
N SER A 298 -5.84 -3.00 2.47
CA SER A 298 -4.88 -4.09 2.76
C SER A 298 -3.98 -4.45 1.57
N GLY A 299 -3.02 -5.35 1.77
CA GLY A 299 -2.35 -6.05 0.67
C GLY A 299 -3.21 -7.10 -0.02
N GLY A 300 -2.68 -7.65 -1.11
CA GLY A 300 -3.38 -8.64 -1.96
C GLY A 300 -3.28 -8.46 -3.47
N GLY A 301 -2.30 -7.69 -3.98
CA GLY A 301 -2.16 -7.41 -5.42
C GLY A 301 -3.42 -6.82 -6.07
N TYR A 302 -3.70 -7.18 -7.32
CA TYR A 302 -4.85 -6.67 -8.08
C TYR A 302 -6.22 -6.98 -7.44
N ARG A 303 -6.34 -8.03 -6.60
CA ARG A 303 -7.54 -8.23 -5.79
C ARG A 303 -7.80 -7.03 -4.89
N SER A 304 -6.77 -6.60 -4.15
CA SER A 304 -6.90 -5.48 -3.22
C SER A 304 -7.04 -4.14 -3.94
N LEU A 305 -6.26 -3.92 -5.01
CA LEU A 305 -6.36 -2.70 -5.83
C LEU A 305 -7.79 -2.50 -6.33
N LEU A 306 -8.35 -3.47 -7.06
CA LEU A 306 -9.66 -3.32 -7.70
C LEU A 306 -10.82 -3.31 -6.68
N THR A 307 -10.71 -4.04 -5.58
CA THR A 307 -11.75 -4.05 -4.53
C THR A 307 -11.73 -2.75 -3.73
N GLY A 308 -10.55 -2.29 -3.31
CA GLY A 308 -10.35 -1.01 -2.63
C GLY A 308 -10.72 0.18 -3.51
N ALA A 309 -10.41 0.11 -4.81
CA ALA A 309 -10.86 1.09 -5.80
C ALA A 309 -12.39 1.21 -5.81
N GLY A 310 -13.10 0.08 -5.86
CA GLY A 310 -14.55 0.08 -5.74
C GLY A 310 -15.08 0.63 -4.41
N VAL A 311 -14.36 0.39 -3.30
CA VAL A 311 -14.72 0.96 -1.99
C VAL A 311 -14.55 2.48 -1.97
N ILE A 312 -13.44 3.00 -2.50
CA ILE A 312 -13.19 4.44 -2.67
C ILE A 312 -14.25 5.06 -3.58
N GLN A 313 -14.54 4.44 -4.73
CA GLN A 313 -15.61 4.87 -5.64
C GLN A 313 -16.95 4.99 -4.90
N GLY A 314 -17.31 3.99 -4.09
CA GLY A 314 -18.54 4.01 -3.28
C GLY A 314 -18.59 5.18 -2.28
N PHE A 315 -17.44 5.55 -1.69
CA PHE A 315 -17.33 6.68 -0.77
C PHE A 315 -17.16 8.05 -1.45
N ASP A 316 -16.80 8.11 -2.74
CA ASP A 316 -16.50 9.36 -3.45
C ASP A 316 -17.74 9.96 -4.14
N ALA A 317 -18.17 11.16 -3.70
CA ALA A 317 -19.28 11.90 -4.31
C ALA A 317 -18.97 12.49 -5.71
N ARG A 318 -17.71 12.43 -6.15
CA ARG A 318 -17.31 12.75 -7.54
C ARG A 318 -17.65 11.61 -8.51
N ASP A 319 -17.71 10.38 -8.01
CA ASP A 319 -17.68 9.15 -8.83
C ASP A 319 -18.89 8.24 -8.61
N SER A 320 -19.62 8.37 -7.49
CA SER A 320 -20.85 7.61 -7.25
C SER A 320 -21.93 8.38 -6.48
N GLN A 321 -23.13 7.78 -6.44
CA GLN A 321 -24.33 8.30 -5.72
C GLN A 321 -24.95 7.19 -4.85
N THR A 322 -24.10 6.44 -4.15
CA THR A 322 -24.52 5.53 -3.08
C THR A 322 -24.88 6.33 -1.82
N GLY A 323 -25.54 5.69 -0.84
CA GLY A 323 -25.81 6.35 0.45
C GLY A 323 -24.55 6.71 1.26
N VAL A 324 -23.38 6.14 0.92
CA VAL A 324 -22.09 6.44 1.58
C VAL A 324 -21.19 7.38 0.76
N SER A 325 -21.66 7.85 -0.40
CA SER A 325 -20.92 8.78 -1.27
C SER A 325 -20.84 10.18 -0.64
N GLY A 326 -19.62 10.74 -0.57
CA GLY A 326 -19.28 11.96 0.14
C GLY A 326 -18.39 11.73 1.36
N LEU A 327 -18.30 10.48 1.84
CA LEU A 327 -17.41 10.11 2.94
C LEU A 327 -15.93 10.21 2.57
N TYR A 328 -15.54 9.94 1.32
CA TYR A 328 -14.14 10.05 0.86
C TYR A 328 -13.61 11.48 1.03
N GLN A 329 -14.44 12.48 0.69
CA GLN A 329 -14.12 13.89 0.93
C GLN A 329 -13.95 14.23 2.42
N GLY A 330 -14.51 13.44 3.33
CA GLY A 330 -14.32 13.54 4.79
C GLY A 330 -13.09 12.84 5.37
N LEU A 331 -12.31 12.10 4.56
CA LEU A 331 -11.12 11.40 5.02
C LEU A 331 -9.91 12.35 5.15
N THR A 332 -9.12 12.18 6.22
CA THR A 332 -7.93 13.00 6.47
C THR A 332 -6.63 12.24 6.20
N TYR A 333 -6.62 10.91 6.36
CA TYR A 333 -5.53 10.01 5.95
C TYR A 333 -6.04 8.87 5.07
N GLU A 334 -5.17 8.34 4.23
CA GLU A 334 -5.35 7.08 3.52
C GLU A 334 -4.05 6.29 3.55
N ALA A 335 -4.11 4.99 3.88
CA ALA A 335 -2.94 4.12 3.91
C ALA A 335 -3.11 2.86 3.07
N GLY A 336 -2.01 2.39 2.49
CA GLY A 336 -1.96 1.20 1.67
C GLY A 336 -0.71 0.35 1.93
N LEU A 337 -0.83 -0.95 1.73
CA LEU A 337 0.32 -1.82 1.55
C LEU A 337 0.09 -2.81 0.41
N SER A 338 1.17 -3.28 -0.23
CA SER A 338 1.12 -4.20 -1.37
C SER A 338 0.11 -3.75 -2.44
N GLY A 339 -0.91 -4.55 -2.75
CA GLY A 339 -1.99 -4.18 -3.69
C GLY A 339 -2.78 -2.91 -3.31
N GLY A 340 -2.97 -2.63 -2.01
CA GLY A 340 -3.52 -1.36 -1.53
C GLY A 340 -2.52 -0.20 -1.65
N GLY A 341 -1.22 -0.50 -1.59
CA GLY A 341 -0.14 0.45 -1.90
C GLY A 341 -0.10 0.81 -3.39
N TRP A 342 -0.36 -0.14 -4.30
CA TRP A 342 -0.49 0.13 -5.74
C TRP A 342 -1.67 1.07 -6.02
N LEU A 343 -2.81 0.83 -5.37
CA LEU A 343 -3.99 1.70 -5.47
C LEU A 343 -3.65 3.13 -5.03
N LEU A 344 -3.05 3.28 -3.85
CA LEU A 344 -2.69 4.58 -3.31
C LEU A 344 -1.63 5.29 -4.15
N THR A 345 -0.66 4.55 -4.72
CA THR A 345 0.33 5.09 -5.67
C THR A 345 -0.34 5.57 -6.95
N SER A 346 -1.34 4.84 -7.47
CA SER A 346 -2.03 5.20 -8.71
C SER A 346 -2.99 6.38 -8.53
N ILE A 347 -3.67 6.47 -7.38
CA ILE A 347 -4.53 7.62 -7.07
C ILE A 347 -3.68 8.87 -6.80
N ALA A 348 -2.69 8.78 -5.90
CA ALA A 348 -1.84 9.93 -5.57
C ALA A 348 -0.98 10.36 -6.76
N GLY A 349 -0.30 9.43 -7.44
CA GLY A 349 0.63 9.71 -8.52
C GLY A 349 0.03 10.40 -9.76
N ASN A 350 -1.29 10.34 -9.93
CA ASN A 350 -2.02 11.03 -11.01
C ASN A 350 -2.82 12.26 -10.51
N ASP A 351 -2.50 12.79 -9.33
CA ASP A 351 -3.17 13.95 -8.68
C ASP A 351 -4.65 13.72 -8.30
N TRP A 352 -4.94 12.56 -7.70
CA TRP A 352 -6.27 12.16 -7.18
C TRP A 352 -7.44 12.34 -8.17
N PRO A 353 -7.42 11.70 -9.36
CA PRO A 353 -8.57 11.59 -10.26
C PRO A 353 -9.72 10.77 -9.62
N THR A 354 -10.77 10.47 -10.38
CA THR A 354 -11.79 9.49 -9.94
C THR A 354 -11.37 8.05 -10.25
N ILE A 355 -12.05 7.07 -9.63
CA ILE A 355 -11.78 5.65 -9.89
C ILE A 355 -12.29 5.24 -11.28
N SER A 356 -13.44 5.76 -11.72
CA SER A 356 -13.88 5.58 -13.12
C SER A 356 -12.89 6.17 -14.13
N GLU A 357 -12.29 7.32 -13.82
CA GLU A 357 -11.28 7.96 -14.69
C GLU A 357 -10.03 7.08 -14.83
N LEU A 358 -9.42 6.63 -13.72
CA LEU A 358 -8.27 5.71 -13.78
C LEU A 358 -8.61 4.36 -14.42
N ARG A 359 -9.83 3.85 -14.22
CA ARG A 359 -10.31 2.65 -14.92
C ARG A 359 -10.30 2.87 -16.45
N ASP A 360 -10.97 3.93 -16.89
CA ASP A 360 -11.27 4.21 -18.31
C ASP A 360 -10.04 4.70 -19.09
N THR A 361 -9.10 5.44 -18.47
CA THR A 361 -7.93 6.00 -19.16
C THR A 361 -6.68 5.13 -19.10
N LEU A 362 -6.55 4.27 -18.09
CA LEU A 362 -5.28 3.60 -17.77
C LEU A 362 -5.43 2.10 -17.46
N TRP A 363 -6.20 1.76 -16.42
CA TRP A 363 -6.18 0.40 -15.86
C TRP A 363 -6.79 -0.67 -16.76
N GLU A 364 -7.81 -0.35 -17.57
CA GLU A 364 -8.47 -1.34 -18.43
C GLU A 364 -7.54 -1.97 -19.47
N GLU A 365 -6.83 -1.14 -20.25
CA GLU A 365 -5.85 -1.63 -21.24
C GLU A 365 -4.61 -2.20 -20.53
N ALA A 366 -4.12 -1.53 -19.48
CA ALA A 366 -2.93 -1.93 -18.75
C ALA A 366 -3.08 -3.29 -18.05
N PHE A 367 -4.22 -3.57 -17.38
CA PHE A 367 -4.42 -4.85 -16.68
C PHE A 367 -4.82 -5.97 -17.64
N GLN A 368 -5.46 -5.66 -18.77
CA GLN A 368 -5.71 -6.63 -19.84
C GLN A 368 -4.42 -7.04 -20.56
N THR A 369 -3.45 -6.14 -20.71
CA THR A 369 -2.17 -6.40 -21.41
C THR A 369 -0.97 -6.46 -20.46
N SER A 370 -1.22 -6.67 -19.15
CA SER A 370 -0.25 -6.49 -18.06
C SER A 370 1.18 -6.91 -18.37
N LEU A 371 2.10 -5.96 -18.17
CA LEU A 371 3.54 -6.16 -18.31
C LEU A 371 4.14 -7.01 -17.17
N LEU A 372 3.35 -7.38 -16.16
CA LEU A 372 3.73 -8.38 -15.15
C LEU A 372 3.61 -9.82 -15.67
N VAL A 373 3.01 -10.02 -16.85
CA VAL A 373 3.03 -11.29 -17.58
C VAL A 373 4.23 -11.29 -18.53
N PRO A 374 5.24 -12.18 -18.37
CA PRO A 374 6.46 -12.15 -19.18
C PRO A 374 6.24 -12.24 -20.69
N GLY A 375 5.20 -12.96 -21.15
CA GLY A 375 4.80 -12.99 -22.56
C GLY A 375 4.41 -11.62 -23.13
N ASN A 376 3.69 -10.80 -22.36
CA ASN A 376 3.31 -9.44 -22.76
C ASN A 376 4.53 -8.51 -22.73
N LEU A 377 5.34 -8.60 -21.67
CA LEU A 377 6.58 -7.83 -21.51
C LEU A 377 7.58 -8.04 -22.66
N LEU A 378 7.76 -9.29 -23.09
CA LEU A 378 8.64 -9.61 -24.23
C LEU A 378 8.08 -9.11 -25.59
N ALA A 379 6.76 -8.88 -25.68
CA ALA A 379 6.15 -8.22 -26.83
C ALA A 379 6.24 -6.68 -26.74
N ALA A 380 6.23 -6.12 -25.53
CA ALA A 380 6.33 -4.69 -25.22
C ALA A 380 7.76 -4.13 -25.37
N GLY A 381 8.39 -4.39 -26.53
CA GLY A 381 9.80 -4.06 -26.82
C GLY A 381 10.25 -2.64 -26.46
N PRO A 382 9.47 -1.57 -26.70
CA PRO A 382 9.83 -0.21 -26.28
C PRO A 382 9.93 -0.06 -24.76
N ALA A 383 8.97 -0.59 -24.00
CA ALA A 383 8.98 -0.54 -22.54
C ALA A 383 10.11 -1.41 -21.97
N TYR A 384 10.32 -2.62 -22.48
CA TYR A 384 11.45 -3.47 -22.09
C TYR A 384 12.81 -2.76 -22.27
N ALA A 385 12.99 -2.07 -23.40
CA ALA A 385 14.20 -1.30 -23.69
C ALA A 385 14.34 -0.06 -22.78
N ALA A 386 13.24 0.64 -22.49
CA ALA A 386 13.23 1.78 -21.57
C ALA A 386 13.62 1.36 -20.13
N ILE A 387 12.99 0.30 -19.60
CA ILE A 387 13.28 -0.23 -18.25
C ILE A 387 14.73 -0.71 -18.16
N THR A 388 15.24 -1.41 -19.18
CA THR A 388 16.65 -1.82 -19.22
C THR A 388 17.60 -0.61 -19.23
N ALA A 389 17.22 0.49 -19.89
CA ALA A 389 17.99 1.74 -19.89
C ALA A 389 17.90 2.50 -18.54
N ASP A 390 16.74 2.49 -17.88
CA ASP A 390 16.52 3.07 -16.55
C ASP A 390 17.42 2.41 -15.50
N LEU A 391 17.42 1.07 -15.42
CA LEU A 391 18.28 0.33 -14.49
C LEU A 391 19.76 0.54 -14.81
N ALA A 392 20.14 0.53 -16.09
CA ALA A 392 21.51 0.82 -16.52
C ALA A 392 21.93 2.29 -16.28
N ALA A 393 20.99 3.21 -16.06
CA ALA A 393 21.23 4.59 -15.67
C ALA A 393 21.38 4.75 -14.14
N LYS A 394 20.53 4.07 -13.35
CA LYS A 394 20.63 4.03 -11.87
C LYS A 394 21.95 3.38 -11.40
N GLU A 395 22.35 2.26 -12.00
CA GLU A 395 23.68 1.65 -11.82
C GLU A 395 24.82 2.66 -12.06
N ALA A 396 24.76 3.39 -13.18
CA ALA A 396 25.78 4.36 -13.55
C ALA A 396 25.75 5.67 -12.72
N ALA A 397 24.70 5.89 -11.92
CA ALA A 397 24.64 6.92 -10.89
C ALA A 397 25.26 6.46 -9.55
N GLY A 398 25.65 5.18 -9.44
CA GLY A 398 26.27 4.59 -8.24
C GLY A 398 25.30 3.80 -7.34
N PHE A 399 24.09 3.50 -7.82
CA PHE A 399 23.06 2.79 -7.06
C PHE A 399 22.74 1.46 -7.76
N PRO A 400 23.22 0.31 -7.25
CA PRO A 400 22.95 -0.97 -7.90
C PRO A 400 21.45 -1.31 -7.86
N PRO A 401 20.78 -1.54 -9.00
CA PRO A 401 19.38 -1.89 -9.05
C PRO A 401 19.12 -3.29 -8.48
N THR A 402 17.85 -3.68 -8.49
CA THR A 402 17.31 -4.94 -7.93
C THR A 402 16.20 -5.47 -8.84
N LEU A 403 15.65 -6.66 -8.57
CA LEU A 403 14.41 -7.12 -9.21
C LEU A 403 13.25 -6.15 -8.92
N VAL A 404 13.27 -5.47 -7.76
CA VAL A 404 12.25 -4.47 -7.38
C VAL A 404 12.32 -3.21 -8.25
N ASP A 405 13.50 -2.83 -8.76
CA ASP A 405 13.63 -1.70 -9.70
C ASP A 405 12.91 -1.98 -11.01
N ALA A 406 13.20 -3.13 -11.63
CA ALA A 406 12.53 -3.55 -12.85
C ALA A 406 11.02 -3.75 -12.62
N TYR A 407 10.63 -4.34 -11.48
CA TYR A 407 9.24 -4.58 -11.12
C TYR A 407 8.45 -3.30 -10.87
N GLY A 408 9.02 -2.36 -10.11
CA GLY A 408 8.43 -1.05 -9.85
C GLY A 408 8.22 -0.24 -11.13
N ARG A 409 9.12 -0.37 -12.11
CA ARG A 409 8.93 0.22 -13.44
C ARG A 409 7.81 -0.46 -14.24
N LEU A 410 7.68 -1.79 -14.20
CA LEU A 410 6.54 -2.49 -14.81
C LEU A 410 5.21 -2.08 -14.15
N LEU A 411 5.18 -1.92 -12.82
CA LEU A 411 4.03 -1.37 -12.10
C LEU A 411 3.73 0.07 -12.55
N SER A 412 4.75 0.91 -12.71
CA SER A 412 4.56 2.32 -13.14
C SER A 412 3.76 2.42 -14.44
N TYR A 413 4.12 1.62 -15.45
CA TYR A 413 3.42 1.53 -16.74
C TYR A 413 1.94 1.08 -16.68
N GLN A 414 1.44 0.70 -15.50
CA GLN A 414 0.07 0.25 -15.27
C GLN A 414 -0.67 1.09 -14.22
N LEU A 415 0.04 1.98 -13.51
CA LEU A 415 -0.47 2.74 -12.35
C LEU A 415 -0.29 4.25 -12.52
N LEU A 416 0.61 4.72 -13.38
CA LEU A 416 0.90 6.14 -13.62
C LEU A 416 0.71 6.47 -15.10
N GLU A 417 0.13 7.64 -15.40
CA GLU A 417 -0.05 8.11 -16.77
C GLU A 417 1.27 8.49 -17.48
N GLY A 418 1.22 8.58 -18.81
CA GLY A 418 2.31 9.02 -19.68
C GLY A 418 3.09 7.89 -20.36
N ASP A 419 3.67 8.18 -21.54
CA ASP A 419 4.30 7.22 -22.45
C ASP A 419 5.51 6.45 -21.86
N ASP A 420 6.08 6.92 -20.75
CA ASP A 420 7.17 6.25 -20.00
C ASP A 420 6.72 5.64 -18.67
N GLY A 421 5.40 5.61 -18.40
CA GLY A 421 4.82 5.16 -17.14
C GLY A 421 5.34 6.01 -15.98
N GLY A 422 5.00 7.31 -15.98
CA GLY A 422 5.33 8.26 -14.93
C GLY A 422 6.78 8.24 -14.41
N VAL A 423 7.80 8.06 -15.25
CA VAL A 423 9.18 7.73 -14.78
C VAL A 423 9.80 8.81 -13.88
N MET A 424 9.38 10.06 -14.05
CA MET A 424 9.81 11.20 -13.25
C MET A 424 9.13 11.29 -11.87
N ILE A 425 8.00 10.62 -11.66
CA ILE A 425 7.13 10.84 -10.50
C ILE A 425 7.73 10.16 -9.26
N THR A 426 7.91 10.93 -8.21
CA THR A 426 8.37 10.49 -6.89
C THR A 426 7.24 10.52 -5.87
N THR A 427 7.43 9.86 -4.72
CA THR A 427 6.49 9.95 -3.60
C THR A 427 6.55 11.32 -2.93
N SER A 428 7.68 12.04 -2.97
CA SER A 428 7.74 13.43 -2.48
C SER A 428 7.04 14.45 -3.40
N ASP A 429 7.01 14.24 -4.72
CA ASP A 429 6.23 15.09 -5.66
C ASP A 429 4.73 15.16 -5.31
N PHE A 430 4.19 14.12 -4.64
CA PHE A 430 2.81 14.10 -4.17
C PHE A 430 2.47 15.31 -3.27
N ALA A 431 3.47 15.91 -2.62
CA ALA A 431 3.31 17.10 -1.77
C ALA A 431 3.05 18.40 -2.56
N ASP A 432 3.45 18.48 -3.82
CA ASP A 432 3.31 19.66 -4.70
C ASP A 432 2.10 19.56 -5.66
N MET A 433 1.43 18.41 -5.70
CA MET A 433 0.24 18.14 -6.54
C MET A 433 -0.97 18.99 -6.15
N SER A 434 -1.90 19.22 -7.08
CA SER A 434 -2.92 20.26 -6.93
C SER A 434 -4.04 19.89 -5.94
N ASN A 435 -4.50 18.62 -5.92
CA ASN A 435 -5.48 18.17 -4.93
C ASN A 435 -4.88 17.99 -3.54
N PHE A 436 -3.56 17.79 -3.45
CA PHE A 436 -2.85 17.77 -2.17
C PHE A 436 -2.65 19.19 -1.61
N THR A 437 -2.06 20.10 -2.39
CA THR A 437 -1.79 21.49 -1.98
C THR A 437 -3.06 22.33 -1.74
N THR A 438 -4.20 21.94 -2.30
CA THR A 438 -5.53 22.51 -1.99
C THR A 438 -6.28 21.77 -0.87
N PHE A 439 -5.71 20.71 -0.32
CA PHE A 439 -6.27 19.86 0.74
C PHE A 439 -7.60 19.18 0.36
N ASN A 440 -7.81 18.87 -0.92
CA ASN A 440 -8.93 18.06 -1.40
C ASN A 440 -8.74 16.56 -1.10
N ALA A 441 -7.49 16.10 -1.11
CA ALA A 441 -7.09 14.71 -0.92
C ALA A 441 -6.80 14.34 0.55
N PRO A 442 -6.94 13.06 0.96
CA PRO A 442 -6.37 12.55 2.22
C PRO A 442 -4.84 12.45 2.15
N TYR A 443 -4.17 12.45 3.31
CA TYR A 443 -2.72 12.27 3.39
C TYR A 443 -2.31 10.80 3.14
N PRO A 444 -1.49 10.49 2.11
CA PRO A 444 -1.16 9.12 1.74
C PRO A 444 0.00 8.55 2.58
N ILE A 445 -0.14 7.30 3.05
CA ILE A 445 0.91 6.54 3.74
C ILE A 445 1.04 5.15 3.10
N ILE A 446 2.19 4.84 2.50
CA ILE A 446 2.51 3.48 2.02
C ILE A 446 3.36 2.79 3.09
N THR A 447 3.16 1.49 3.32
CA THR A 447 3.96 0.73 4.32
C THR A 447 4.68 -0.48 3.74
N ALA A 448 5.80 -0.85 4.36
CA ALA A 448 6.65 -2.00 3.99
C ALA A 448 7.35 -2.58 5.24
N LEU A 449 7.83 -3.82 5.15
CA LEU A 449 8.55 -4.48 6.26
C LEU A 449 10.06 -4.50 6.03
N GLY A 450 10.83 -4.34 7.11
CA GLY A 450 12.29 -4.51 7.10
C GLY A 450 12.74 -5.95 7.39
N VAL A 451 13.84 -6.38 6.76
CA VAL A 451 14.46 -7.71 6.96
C VAL A 451 15.95 -7.56 7.33
N GLN A 452 16.45 -8.39 8.27
CA GLN A 452 17.87 -8.41 8.66
C GLN A 452 18.71 -9.22 7.68
N ALA A 453 18.73 -8.81 6.41
CA ALA A 453 19.38 -9.56 5.33
C ALA A 453 20.92 -9.56 5.43
N ASP A 454 21.50 -8.58 6.12
CA ASP A 454 22.91 -8.54 6.54
C ASP A 454 23.26 -9.67 7.53
N GLN A 455 22.30 -10.06 8.37
CA GLN A 455 22.39 -11.21 9.29
C GLN A 455 22.04 -12.55 8.60
N GLY A 456 21.64 -12.50 7.33
CA GLY A 456 21.28 -13.66 6.51
C GLY A 456 19.79 -14.04 6.55
N GLU A 457 18.91 -13.16 7.03
CA GLU A 457 17.46 -13.39 6.97
C GLU A 457 16.90 -13.12 5.56
N CYS A 458 15.89 -13.90 5.15
CA CYS A 458 15.23 -13.77 3.85
C CYS A 458 13.77 -13.29 3.93
N THR A 459 13.14 -13.43 5.10
CA THR A 459 11.73 -13.15 5.36
C THR A 459 11.63 -12.36 6.66
N PRO A 460 10.68 -11.43 6.79
CA PRO A 460 10.51 -10.65 8.01
C PRO A 460 10.07 -11.54 9.17
N GLY A 461 10.50 -11.19 10.39
CA GLY A 461 9.95 -11.78 11.61
C GLY A 461 8.52 -11.29 11.91
N PRO A 462 7.78 -11.94 12.83
CA PRO A 462 6.41 -11.55 13.17
C PRO A 462 6.30 -10.16 13.83
N ALA A 463 7.41 -9.65 14.39
CA ALA A 463 7.55 -8.29 14.90
C ALA A 463 8.61 -7.51 14.08
N ALA A 464 8.65 -7.71 12.77
CA ALA A 464 9.55 -6.96 11.88
C ALA A 464 9.22 -5.47 11.86
N THR A 465 10.25 -4.65 11.64
CA THR A 465 10.14 -3.19 11.58
C THR A 465 9.12 -2.77 10.52
N GLN A 466 8.06 -2.09 10.92
CA GLN A 466 7.10 -1.49 9.99
C GLN A 466 7.58 -0.09 9.57
N TYR A 467 7.95 0.05 8.31
CA TYR A 467 8.33 1.32 7.70
C TYR A 467 7.13 1.99 7.04
N GLU A 468 7.03 3.30 7.22
CA GLU A 468 6.17 4.18 6.44
C GLU A 468 6.97 4.91 5.36
N ILE A 469 6.34 5.12 4.21
CA ILE A 469 6.82 5.89 3.08
C ILE A 469 5.69 6.86 2.70
N HIS A 470 5.87 8.15 2.99
CA HIS A 470 4.86 9.19 2.75
C HIS A 470 5.52 10.47 2.17
N PRO A 471 4.75 11.45 1.65
CA PRO A 471 5.33 12.51 0.81
C PRO A 471 6.37 13.40 1.49
N TYR A 472 6.32 13.50 2.81
CA TYR A 472 7.32 14.26 3.57
C TYR A 472 8.42 13.38 4.15
N GLU A 473 8.10 12.19 4.67
CA GLU A 473 9.04 11.43 5.49
C GLU A 473 8.97 9.90 5.25
N PHE A 474 10.11 9.25 5.51
CA PHE A 474 10.35 7.82 5.41
C PHE A 474 10.96 7.35 6.73
N GLY A 475 10.42 6.31 7.36
CA GLY A 475 10.93 5.87 8.66
C GLY A 475 10.00 4.92 9.39
N SER A 476 10.20 4.78 10.69
CA SER A 476 9.42 3.87 11.53
C SER A 476 9.29 4.39 12.97
N TRP A 477 8.15 4.06 13.59
CA TRP A 477 7.89 4.34 15.00
C TRP A 477 8.54 3.31 15.94
N ASP A 478 8.81 2.11 15.42
CA ASP A 478 9.28 0.95 16.19
C ASP A 478 10.61 1.26 16.88
N ASP A 479 10.74 0.93 18.17
CA ASP A 479 11.84 1.36 19.08
C ASP A 479 13.26 1.14 18.53
N GLY A 480 13.44 0.14 17.67
CA GLY A 480 14.73 -0.17 17.02
C GLY A 480 15.14 0.77 15.89
N VAL A 481 14.23 1.62 15.40
CA VAL A 481 14.49 2.69 14.43
C VAL A 481 14.10 4.05 15.05
N ALA A 482 12.88 4.19 15.54
CA ALA A 482 12.35 5.35 16.26
C ALA A 482 12.70 6.71 15.61
N ALA A 483 12.71 6.77 14.27
CA ALA A 483 13.22 7.90 13.50
C ALA A 483 12.60 7.97 12.10
N PHE A 484 12.61 9.19 11.55
CA PHE A 484 12.08 9.53 10.23
C PHE A 484 13.06 10.43 9.48
N ALA A 485 13.29 10.15 8.20
CA ALA A 485 14.12 10.91 7.27
C ALA A 485 13.24 11.61 6.21
N GLN A 486 13.69 12.73 5.63
CA GLN A 486 12.93 13.41 4.57
C GLN A 486 12.89 12.56 3.27
N THR A 487 11.69 12.22 2.78
CA THR A 487 11.47 11.28 1.65
C THR A 487 12.21 11.69 0.38
N GLU A 488 12.18 12.99 0.05
CA GLU A 488 12.86 13.59 -1.11
C GLU A 488 14.38 13.30 -1.13
N TYR A 489 14.97 12.96 0.02
CA TYR A 489 16.42 12.84 0.21
C TYR A 489 16.91 11.43 0.60
N ILE A 490 16.07 10.39 0.59
CA ILE A 490 16.42 9.04 1.08
C ILE A 490 17.48 8.29 0.26
N GLY A 491 17.85 8.77 -0.93
CA GLY A 491 19.02 8.25 -1.66
C GLY A 491 20.37 8.73 -1.12
N SER A 492 20.39 9.58 -0.09
CA SER A 492 21.60 10.24 0.42
C SER A 492 22.38 9.35 1.38
N SER A 493 23.70 9.25 1.19
CA SER A 493 24.59 8.68 2.20
C SER A 493 24.63 9.60 3.44
N LEU A 494 24.05 9.13 4.55
CA LEU A 494 24.04 9.84 5.83
C LEU A 494 24.92 9.11 6.87
N SER A 495 25.38 9.86 7.87
CA SER A 495 25.94 9.33 9.12
C SER A 495 25.50 10.26 10.25
N GLY A 496 24.93 9.69 11.32
CA GLY A 496 24.37 10.45 12.44
C GLY A 496 23.26 11.42 12.00
N GLY A 497 22.48 11.05 10.97
CA GLY A 497 21.41 11.88 10.39
C GLY A 497 21.89 13.11 9.62
N ASN A 498 23.18 13.19 9.27
CA ASN A 498 23.81 14.28 8.52
C ASN A 498 24.43 13.73 7.22
N PRO A 499 24.47 14.50 6.11
CA PRO A 499 25.03 14.03 4.84
C PRO A 499 26.55 13.87 4.95
N THR A 500 27.07 12.73 4.49
CA THR A 500 28.51 12.41 4.55
C THR A 500 29.37 13.37 3.73
N ILE A 501 28.78 14.02 2.72
CA ILE A 501 29.36 15.14 1.97
C ILE A 501 28.55 16.41 2.27
N SER A 502 29.14 17.33 3.03
CA SER A 502 28.50 18.57 3.51
C SER A 502 27.78 19.36 2.39
N GLY A 503 26.44 19.37 2.44
CA GLY A 503 25.58 20.13 1.53
C GLY A 503 25.20 19.42 0.24
N LEU A 504 25.70 18.20 0.01
CA LEU A 504 25.34 17.33 -1.11
C LEU A 504 24.36 16.23 -0.64
N CYS A 505 23.18 16.21 -1.25
CA CYS A 505 22.15 15.19 -1.04
C CYS A 505 21.72 14.58 -2.38
N ILE A 506 20.91 13.52 -2.36
CA ILE A 506 20.43 12.80 -3.54
C ILE A 506 18.90 12.84 -3.58
N LYS A 507 18.32 13.19 -4.75
CA LYS A 507 16.88 13.15 -5.03
C LYS A 507 16.52 12.04 -6.03
N ASN A 508 15.22 11.80 -6.20
CA ASN A 508 14.61 10.82 -7.12
C ASN A 508 14.83 9.34 -6.74
N TYR A 509 15.31 9.05 -5.53
CA TYR A 509 15.40 7.66 -5.04
C TYR A 509 14.02 7.11 -4.64
N ASP A 510 13.16 8.01 -4.17
CA ASP A 510 11.76 7.82 -3.81
C ASP A 510 10.81 7.76 -5.03
N ASN A 511 11.27 7.25 -6.17
CA ASN A 511 10.42 7.06 -7.36
C ASN A 511 9.15 6.27 -6.99
N ALA A 512 7.98 6.80 -7.37
CA ALA A 512 6.68 6.26 -6.95
C ALA A 512 6.47 4.81 -7.39
N GLY A 513 6.98 4.43 -8.58
CA GLY A 513 7.02 3.05 -9.05
C GLY A 513 7.90 2.13 -8.19
N TYR A 514 9.07 2.60 -7.77
CA TYR A 514 9.95 1.86 -6.87
C TYR A 514 9.32 1.67 -5.48
N VAL A 515 8.61 2.67 -4.97
CA VAL A 515 7.84 2.58 -3.72
C VAL A 515 6.67 1.59 -3.85
N ALA A 516 5.94 1.59 -4.97
CA ALA A 516 4.91 0.60 -5.27
C ALA A 516 5.46 -0.83 -5.41
N GLY A 517 6.66 -0.98 -5.98
CA GLY A 517 7.36 -2.27 -6.02
C GLY A 517 7.84 -2.73 -4.65
N THR A 518 8.29 -1.81 -3.80
CA THR A 518 8.80 -2.06 -2.44
C THR A 518 7.71 -2.60 -1.52
N THR A 519 6.57 -1.91 -1.46
CA THR A 519 5.42 -2.30 -0.63
C THR A 519 4.79 -3.64 -1.03
N SER A 520 5.11 -4.17 -2.23
CA SER A 520 4.65 -5.46 -2.73
C SER A 520 5.78 -6.43 -3.12
N ASN A 521 6.99 -6.26 -2.56
CA ASN A 521 8.13 -7.09 -2.92
C ASN A 521 8.09 -8.45 -2.22
N LEU A 522 7.70 -9.50 -2.95
CA LEU A 522 7.69 -10.90 -2.51
C LEU A 522 8.87 -11.73 -3.08
N PHE A 523 9.87 -11.12 -3.71
CA PHE A 523 10.98 -11.86 -4.35
C PHE A 523 12.02 -12.37 -3.35
N ASN A 524 12.11 -11.73 -2.18
CA ASN A 524 12.85 -12.14 -0.98
C ASN A 524 12.64 -13.62 -0.62
N THR A 525 11.41 -14.13 -0.80
CA THR A 525 11.02 -15.52 -0.56
C THR A 525 11.85 -16.56 -1.34
N ALA A 526 12.52 -16.16 -2.43
CA ALA A 526 13.45 -17.03 -3.16
C ALA A 526 14.72 -17.36 -2.35
N CYS A 527 15.13 -16.50 -1.41
CA CYS A 527 16.26 -16.66 -0.48
C CYS A 527 17.62 -17.01 -1.13
N ALA A 528 17.74 -16.83 -2.45
CA ALA A 528 18.90 -17.14 -3.27
C ALA A 528 18.85 -16.29 -4.57
N PRO A 529 19.96 -16.11 -5.30
CA PRO A 529 19.94 -15.43 -6.59
C PRO A 529 18.96 -16.10 -7.57
N VAL A 530 17.99 -15.35 -8.08
CA VAL A 530 16.99 -15.88 -9.03
C VAL A 530 17.63 -16.07 -10.41
N PRO A 531 17.63 -17.28 -11.01
CA PRO A 531 18.21 -17.49 -12.33
C PRO A 531 17.48 -16.68 -13.43
N PRO A 532 18.21 -15.97 -14.32
CA PRO A 532 17.61 -15.15 -15.36
C PRO A 532 16.97 -16.03 -16.47
N THR A 533 15.70 -15.75 -16.78
CA THR A 533 14.95 -16.45 -17.85
C THR A 533 14.11 -15.47 -18.66
N ASN A 534 14.34 -15.38 -19.97
CA ASN A 534 13.68 -14.44 -20.89
C ASN A 534 12.78 -15.14 -21.92
N THR A 535 11.93 -16.06 -21.46
CA THR A 535 10.93 -16.75 -22.29
C THR A 535 9.51 -16.30 -21.95
N THR A 536 8.55 -16.52 -22.86
CA THR A 536 7.11 -16.25 -22.62
C THR A 536 6.57 -16.95 -21.38
N ASP A 537 7.13 -18.12 -21.08
CA ASP A 537 6.67 -19.05 -20.04
C ASP A 537 7.52 -18.93 -18.75
N SER A 538 8.33 -17.88 -18.64
CA SER A 538 9.12 -17.57 -17.44
C SER A 538 8.24 -17.16 -16.25
N SER A 539 8.76 -17.31 -15.04
CA SER A 539 8.17 -16.62 -13.88
C SER A 539 8.46 -15.12 -13.96
N LEU A 540 7.65 -14.29 -13.30
CA LEU A 540 7.91 -12.85 -13.19
C LEU A 540 9.32 -12.58 -12.62
N ALA A 541 9.70 -13.24 -11.52
CA ALA A 541 11.03 -13.10 -10.92
C ALA A 541 12.17 -13.50 -11.88
N GLY A 542 12.00 -14.56 -12.69
CA GLY A 542 13.00 -14.96 -13.70
C GLY A 542 13.13 -13.97 -14.85
N ALA A 543 12.01 -13.37 -15.28
CA ALA A 543 11.98 -12.31 -16.30
C ALA A 543 12.61 -11.00 -15.79
N LEU A 544 12.34 -10.62 -14.53
CA LEU A 544 12.97 -9.49 -13.86
C LEU A 544 14.48 -9.70 -13.71
N SER A 545 14.89 -10.88 -13.26
CA SER A 545 16.30 -11.28 -13.21
C SER A 545 16.97 -11.17 -14.59
N ALA A 546 16.29 -11.53 -15.68
CA ALA A 546 16.82 -11.35 -17.04
C ALA A 546 16.95 -9.87 -17.50
N ILE A 547 16.24 -8.93 -16.87
CA ILE A 547 16.48 -7.49 -17.05
C ILE A 547 17.71 -7.06 -16.24
N VAL A 548 17.74 -7.37 -14.94
CA VAL A 548 18.86 -7.00 -14.04
C VAL A 548 20.20 -7.60 -14.50
N ASN A 549 20.20 -8.83 -15.02
CA ASN A 549 21.38 -9.53 -15.55
C ASN A 549 21.94 -8.90 -16.84
N GLN A 550 21.31 -7.86 -17.41
CA GLN A 550 21.91 -7.04 -18.48
C GLN A 550 22.75 -5.88 -17.93
N VAL A 551 22.68 -5.62 -16.62
CA VAL A 551 23.33 -4.50 -15.92
C VAL A 551 24.46 -5.00 -15.02
N HIS A 552 24.19 -5.97 -14.14
CA HIS A 552 25.19 -6.64 -13.29
C HIS A 552 24.85 -8.12 -13.08
N GLU A 553 25.74 -8.90 -12.46
CA GLU A 553 25.43 -10.28 -12.05
C GLU A 553 24.37 -10.27 -10.94
N VAL A 554 23.36 -11.13 -11.04
CA VAL A 554 22.24 -11.19 -10.07
C VAL A 554 22.66 -11.95 -8.81
N THR A 555 22.34 -11.38 -7.67
CA THR A 555 22.70 -11.86 -6.32
C THR A 555 21.46 -12.03 -5.44
N SER A 556 21.63 -12.48 -4.19
CA SER A 556 20.53 -12.57 -3.22
C SER A 556 20.08 -11.20 -2.69
N ARG A 557 20.92 -10.15 -2.78
CA ARG A 557 20.55 -8.76 -2.47
C ARG A 557 19.39 -8.30 -3.34
N ASP A 558 19.38 -8.73 -4.60
CA ASP A 558 18.53 -8.15 -5.63
C ASP A 558 17.08 -8.64 -5.53
N ASN A 559 16.80 -9.54 -4.59
CA ASN A 559 15.47 -9.97 -4.18
C ASN A 559 14.79 -8.99 -3.19
N PHE A 560 15.52 -8.00 -2.67
CA PHE A 560 15.02 -6.99 -1.72
C PHE A 560 14.84 -5.64 -2.41
N ALA A 561 13.97 -4.79 -1.85
CA ALA A 561 14.04 -3.37 -2.10
C ALA A 561 15.15 -2.80 -1.21
N VAL A 562 16.16 -2.16 -1.81
CA VAL A 562 17.36 -1.72 -1.09
C VAL A 562 17.37 -0.20 -1.03
N TYR A 563 17.53 0.36 0.16
CA TYR A 563 17.59 1.80 0.38
C TYR A 563 18.86 2.16 1.15
N PRO A 564 19.66 3.16 0.72
CA PRO A 564 20.76 3.69 1.54
C PRO A 564 20.22 4.10 2.91
N ASN A 565 20.81 3.63 3.99
CA ASN A 565 20.21 3.78 5.32
C ASN A 565 20.37 5.23 5.84
N PRO A 566 19.30 6.03 5.98
CA PRO A 566 19.40 7.39 6.51
C PRO A 566 19.70 7.39 8.03
N PHE A 567 19.52 6.25 8.69
CA PHE A 567 19.70 6.05 10.13
C PHE A 567 21.07 5.47 10.50
N TYR A 568 22.00 5.32 9.55
CA TYR A 568 23.38 4.91 9.82
C TYR A 568 24.07 5.88 10.80
N ASP A 569 24.80 5.33 11.78
CA ASP A 569 25.35 6.03 12.96
C ASP A 569 24.31 6.82 13.81
N TYR A 570 23.00 6.70 13.56
CA TYR A 570 21.97 7.45 14.31
C TYR A 570 21.65 6.75 15.64
N ALA A 571 22.08 7.35 16.75
CA ALA A 571 22.14 6.70 18.06
C ALA A 571 20.80 6.19 18.63
N GLN A 572 19.66 6.70 18.16
CA GLN A 572 18.33 6.21 18.52
C GLN A 572 17.96 4.92 17.78
N SER A 573 18.42 4.74 16.54
CA SER A 573 17.99 3.68 15.61
C SER A 573 18.77 2.39 15.83
N SER A 574 18.74 1.89 17.08
CA SER A 574 19.66 0.89 17.61
C SER A 574 19.72 -0.46 16.87
N MET A 575 18.68 -0.86 16.12
CA MET A 575 18.70 -2.09 15.31
C MET A 575 19.38 -1.90 13.96
N VAL A 576 19.39 -0.68 13.40
CA VAL A 576 19.84 -0.40 12.03
C VAL A 576 21.05 0.52 11.95
N ALA A 577 21.48 1.15 13.06
CA ALA A 577 22.54 2.16 13.05
C ALA A 577 23.91 1.65 12.55
N SER A 578 24.14 0.33 12.47
CA SER A 578 25.34 -0.29 11.89
C SER A 578 25.19 -0.77 10.44
N GLN A 579 24.03 -0.61 9.82
CA GLN A 579 23.73 -1.10 8.46
C GLN A 579 23.87 0.03 7.44
N GLU A 580 24.65 -0.17 6.38
CA GLU A 580 24.82 0.84 5.30
C GLU A 580 23.57 0.92 4.39
N ASP A 581 22.89 -0.21 4.20
CA ASP A 581 21.65 -0.39 3.43
C ASP A 581 20.52 -0.90 4.35
N LEU A 582 19.28 -0.51 4.06
CA LEU A 582 18.05 -1.14 4.56
C LEU A 582 17.46 -2.07 3.49
N TYR A 583 16.93 -3.22 3.92
CA TYR A 583 16.32 -4.23 3.05
C TYR A 583 14.82 -4.34 3.34
N LEU A 584 13.98 -4.01 2.35
CA LEU A 584 12.53 -3.97 2.48
C LEU A 584 11.78 -4.95 1.56
N VAL A 585 10.62 -5.39 2.04
CA VAL A 585 9.74 -6.41 1.45
C VAL A 585 8.25 -6.03 1.60
N ASP A 586 7.35 -6.85 1.05
CA ASP A 586 5.90 -6.66 1.09
C ASP A 586 5.39 -6.41 2.52
N GLY A 587 4.55 -5.39 2.70
CA GLY A 587 4.03 -5.00 4.02
C GLY A 587 3.22 -6.09 4.74
N GLY A 588 2.68 -7.07 4.02
CA GLY A 588 1.82 -8.12 4.56
C GLY A 588 2.55 -9.37 5.06
N GLU A 589 3.85 -9.53 4.82
CA GLU A 589 4.57 -10.80 5.11
C GLU A 589 4.63 -11.17 6.62
N ALA A 590 4.40 -10.23 7.53
CA ALA A 590 4.34 -10.48 8.98
C ALA A 590 2.91 -10.74 9.53
N LEU A 591 1.98 -11.19 8.68
CA LEU A 591 0.55 -11.38 9.01
C LEU A 591 -0.10 -10.11 9.60
N GLN A 592 0.27 -8.95 9.06
CA GLN A 592 -0.23 -7.63 9.42
C GLN A 592 -0.66 -6.87 8.15
N ASN A 593 -1.38 -7.57 7.26
CA ASN A 593 -1.75 -7.11 5.92
C ASN A 593 -2.69 -5.88 5.89
N ASN A 594 -3.23 -5.45 7.03
CA ASN A 594 -3.93 -4.16 7.20
C ASN A 594 -2.97 -3.10 7.79
N PRO A 595 -2.70 -1.96 7.12
CA PRO A 595 -1.79 -0.93 7.65
C PRO A 595 -2.44 -0.09 8.77
N ILE A 596 -2.77 -0.73 9.90
CA ILE A 596 -3.35 -0.12 11.10
C ILE A 596 -2.25 0.50 12.00
N TRP A 597 -1.06 -0.09 12.00
CA TRP A 597 0.08 0.32 12.84
C TRP A 597 0.41 1.82 12.76
N PRO A 598 0.49 2.47 11.57
CA PRO A 598 0.68 3.93 11.44
C PRO A 598 -0.26 4.79 12.28
N PHE A 599 -1.48 4.31 12.52
CA PHE A 599 -2.54 5.07 13.19
C PHE A 599 -2.51 4.94 14.70
N LEU A 600 -1.86 3.91 15.25
CA LEU A 600 -1.67 3.75 16.70
C LEU A 600 -0.75 4.83 17.28
N HIS A 601 0.23 5.29 16.50
CA HIS A 601 1.15 6.37 16.87
C HIS A 601 0.63 7.79 16.57
N ARG A 602 -0.53 7.91 15.89
CA ARG A 602 -1.16 9.20 15.54
C ARG A 602 -2.35 9.51 16.46
N PRO A 603 -2.14 10.18 17.63
CA PRO A 603 -3.16 10.33 18.67
C PRO A 603 -4.36 11.20 18.29
N LEU A 604 -4.27 11.96 17.20
CA LEU A 604 -5.37 12.79 16.69
C LEU A 604 -6.36 12.01 15.81
N VAL A 605 -6.12 10.73 15.49
CA VAL A 605 -7.00 9.93 14.64
C VAL A 605 -8.03 9.21 15.51
N ASP A 606 -9.30 9.59 15.37
CA ASP A 606 -10.40 9.06 16.19
C ASP A 606 -10.99 7.77 15.62
N VAL A 607 -11.01 7.66 14.29
CA VAL A 607 -11.67 6.58 13.55
C VAL A 607 -10.77 6.11 12.41
N LEU A 608 -10.65 4.78 12.25
CA LEU A 608 -9.97 4.15 11.14
C LEU A 608 -10.91 3.19 10.41
N ILE A 609 -11.22 3.47 9.14
CA ILE A 609 -11.94 2.54 8.27
C ILE A 609 -10.92 1.57 7.68
N VAL A 610 -11.12 0.27 7.90
CA VAL A 610 -10.21 -0.79 7.42
C VAL A 610 -10.91 -1.59 6.34
N ASN A 611 -10.56 -1.37 5.07
CA ASN A 611 -10.93 -2.27 3.99
C ASN A 611 -9.94 -3.44 3.93
N ASP A 612 -10.44 -4.62 4.27
CA ASP A 612 -9.67 -5.85 4.30
C ASP A 612 -9.93 -6.72 3.06
N ASN A 613 -8.89 -6.90 2.23
CA ASN A 613 -8.90 -7.73 1.03
C ASN A 613 -7.91 -8.91 1.14
N SER A 614 -7.58 -9.35 2.36
CA SER A 614 -6.64 -10.43 2.67
C SER A 614 -7.12 -11.81 2.16
N ALA A 615 -6.23 -12.79 2.10
CA ALA A 615 -6.44 -14.09 1.42
C ALA A 615 -6.45 -15.29 2.38
N ASP A 616 -6.91 -15.09 3.61
CA ASP A 616 -6.75 -15.97 4.76
C ASP A 616 -7.53 -17.30 4.63
N THR A 617 -8.49 -17.36 3.72
CA THR A 617 -9.30 -18.54 3.40
C THR A 617 -8.91 -19.14 2.05
N SER A 618 -9.24 -20.42 1.82
CA SER A 618 -9.01 -21.09 0.53
C SER A 618 -9.80 -20.51 -0.66
N ALA A 619 -10.65 -19.50 -0.41
CA ALA A 619 -11.37 -18.72 -1.41
C ALA A 619 -10.81 -17.28 -1.57
N ASN A 620 -9.67 -16.96 -0.96
CA ASN A 620 -9.01 -15.64 -0.95
C ASN A 620 -9.88 -14.50 -0.38
N TYR A 621 -10.63 -14.81 0.69
CA TYR A 621 -11.34 -13.84 1.53
C TYR A 621 -10.71 -13.76 2.94
N PRO A 622 -10.83 -12.62 3.66
CA PRO A 622 -10.32 -12.46 5.01
C PRO A 622 -10.99 -13.39 6.03
N ASN A 623 -10.34 -13.66 7.15
CA ASN A 623 -10.93 -14.33 8.32
C ASN A 623 -10.72 -13.58 9.65
N GLY A 624 -10.01 -12.44 9.62
CA GLY A 624 -9.66 -11.62 10.79
C GLY A 624 -8.27 -11.89 11.38
N SER A 625 -7.50 -12.81 10.81
CA SER A 625 -6.16 -13.17 11.30
C SER A 625 -5.16 -12.01 11.30
N GLU A 626 -5.22 -11.15 10.29
CA GLU A 626 -4.31 -10.01 10.09
C GLU A 626 -4.51 -8.91 11.16
N ILE A 627 -5.77 -8.47 11.33
CA ILE A 627 -6.15 -7.49 12.36
C ILE A 627 -5.98 -8.05 13.78
N TYR A 628 -6.18 -9.35 13.99
CA TYR A 628 -5.93 -10.01 15.27
C TYR A 628 -4.43 -10.07 15.61
N THR A 629 -3.57 -10.44 14.65
CA THR A 629 -2.11 -10.44 14.83
C THR A 629 -1.59 -9.03 15.11
N THR A 630 -2.10 -8.02 14.40
CA THR A 630 -1.83 -6.61 14.69
C THR A 630 -2.21 -6.23 16.13
N TYR A 631 -3.36 -6.70 16.63
CA TYR A 631 -3.78 -6.50 18.02
C TYR A 631 -2.88 -7.20 19.03
N GLN A 632 -2.42 -8.43 18.75
CA GLN A 632 -1.45 -9.11 19.61
C GLN A 632 -0.15 -8.32 19.72
N ARG A 633 0.45 -7.93 18.58
CA ARG A 633 1.68 -7.12 18.57
C ARG A 633 1.51 -5.78 19.30
N ALA A 634 0.40 -5.08 19.04
CA ALA A 634 0.08 -3.82 19.71
C ALA A 634 -0.11 -4.00 21.23
N THR A 635 -0.59 -5.16 21.69
CA THR A 635 -0.70 -5.50 23.11
C THR A 635 0.67 -5.77 23.73
N ASP A 636 1.53 -6.54 23.06
CA ASP A 636 2.87 -6.88 23.52
C ASP A 636 3.80 -5.65 23.58
N GLU A 637 3.68 -4.70 22.64
CA GLU A 637 4.37 -3.40 22.65
C GLU A 637 3.66 -2.32 23.51
N GLY A 638 2.51 -2.64 24.13
CA GLY A 638 1.81 -1.73 25.06
C GLY A 638 1.13 -0.52 24.40
N LEU A 639 0.82 -0.59 23.10
CA LEU A 639 0.14 0.45 22.33
C LEU A 639 -1.35 0.55 22.70
N ALA A 640 -1.61 1.16 23.87
CA ALA A 640 -2.92 1.28 24.52
C ALA A 640 -4.05 1.99 23.73
N ARG A 641 -3.79 2.39 22.47
CA ARG A 641 -4.81 2.91 21.54
C ARG A 641 -5.44 1.84 20.64
N MET A 642 -4.90 0.63 20.57
CA MET A 642 -5.50 -0.46 19.80
C MET A 642 -6.74 -1.03 20.53
N PRO A 643 -7.92 -1.13 19.88
CA PRO A 643 -9.08 -1.77 20.49
C PRO A 643 -8.90 -3.29 20.59
N VAL A 644 -9.65 -3.92 21.50
CA VAL A 644 -9.67 -5.38 21.64
C VAL A 644 -10.25 -6.04 20.38
N ILE A 645 -9.46 -6.90 19.74
CA ILE A 645 -9.87 -7.74 18.61
C ILE A 645 -10.04 -9.19 19.09
N PRO A 646 -11.16 -9.88 18.77
CA PRO A 646 -11.36 -11.27 19.14
C PRO A 646 -10.45 -12.22 18.36
N ASP A 647 -10.19 -13.42 18.91
CA ASP A 647 -9.50 -14.47 18.17
C ASP A 647 -10.29 -14.92 16.92
N VAL A 648 -9.59 -15.50 15.94
CA VAL A 648 -10.18 -15.89 14.64
C VAL A 648 -11.39 -16.83 14.79
N ALA A 649 -11.39 -17.70 15.79
CA ALA A 649 -12.52 -18.59 16.06
C ALA A 649 -13.78 -17.80 16.48
N THR A 650 -13.60 -16.81 17.35
CA THR A 650 -14.66 -15.90 17.81
C THR A 650 -15.06 -14.91 16.70
N PHE A 651 -14.10 -14.45 15.89
CA PHE A 651 -14.32 -13.55 14.75
C PHE A 651 -15.27 -14.17 13.72
N LEU A 652 -14.96 -15.40 13.29
CA LEU A 652 -15.80 -16.22 12.40
C LEU A 652 -17.14 -16.60 13.05
N ALA A 653 -17.16 -16.95 14.34
CA ALA A 653 -18.40 -17.33 15.04
C ALA A 653 -19.43 -16.19 15.14
N ASN A 654 -19.01 -14.92 15.05
CA ASN A 654 -19.87 -13.74 15.00
C ASN A 654 -20.06 -13.17 13.58
N GLY A 655 -19.48 -13.85 12.58
CA GLY A 655 -19.57 -13.50 11.16
C GLY A 655 -18.87 -12.19 10.78
N PHE A 656 -17.90 -11.71 11.56
CA PHE A 656 -17.21 -10.43 11.34
C PHE A 656 -16.36 -10.42 10.05
N ASP A 657 -16.05 -11.59 9.50
CA ASP A 657 -15.49 -11.83 8.17
C ASP A 657 -16.48 -11.56 7.02
N THR A 658 -17.79 -11.65 7.28
CA THR A 658 -18.86 -11.51 6.26
C THR A 658 -19.59 -10.18 6.27
N ARG A 659 -19.29 -9.28 7.21
CA ARG A 659 -20.04 -8.03 7.41
C ARG A 659 -19.17 -6.92 8.01
N PRO A 660 -19.51 -5.64 7.80
CA PRO A 660 -18.87 -4.56 8.55
C PRO A 660 -19.01 -4.74 10.06
N THR A 661 -17.98 -4.36 10.81
CA THR A 661 -17.92 -4.49 12.28
C THR A 661 -17.17 -3.31 12.90
N PHE A 662 -17.63 -2.80 14.03
CA PHE A 662 -17.03 -1.66 14.74
C PHE A 662 -16.32 -2.13 16.02
N PHE A 663 -15.00 -1.97 16.09
CA PHE A 663 -14.19 -2.33 17.27
C PHE A 663 -13.89 -1.10 18.12
N GLY A 664 -13.94 -1.25 19.45
CA GLY A 664 -13.63 -0.18 20.40
C GLY A 664 -14.73 0.87 20.60
N CYS A 665 -15.97 0.60 20.19
CA CYS A 665 -17.11 1.55 20.26
C CYS A 665 -17.33 2.23 21.62
N ASN A 666 -17.02 1.51 22.70
CA ASN A 666 -17.41 1.88 24.07
C ASN A 666 -16.24 2.31 24.96
N ASP A 667 -15.00 2.26 24.46
CA ASP A 667 -13.81 2.71 25.17
C ASP A 667 -13.28 4.03 24.56
N PRO A 668 -13.26 5.15 25.32
CA PRO A 668 -12.81 6.45 24.82
C PRO A 668 -11.28 6.58 24.67
N ASN A 669 -10.49 5.59 25.12
CA ASN A 669 -9.03 5.64 25.08
C ASN A 669 -8.44 5.01 23.80
N VAL A 670 -9.19 4.12 23.14
CA VAL A 670 -8.79 3.42 21.91
C VAL A 670 -9.34 4.10 20.65
N ILE A 671 -8.68 3.91 19.52
CA ILE A 671 -9.21 4.30 18.20
C ILE A 671 -10.46 3.44 17.88
N THR A 672 -11.46 4.03 17.23
CA THR A 672 -12.59 3.24 16.69
C THR A 672 -12.17 2.63 15.35
N ILE A 673 -12.15 1.31 15.24
CA ILE A 673 -11.92 0.65 13.94
C ILE A 673 -13.26 0.28 13.32
N VAL A 674 -13.52 0.78 12.11
CA VAL A 674 -14.63 0.37 11.25
C VAL A 674 -14.09 -0.63 10.24
N TYR A 675 -14.17 -1.92 10.56
CA TYR A 675 -13.69 -3.00 9.72
C TYR A 675 -14.73 -3.30 8.62
N ILE A 676 -14.28 -3.41 7.37
CA ILE A 676 -15.10 -3.66 6.17
C ILE A 676 -14.39 -4.76 5.33
N PRO A 677 -14.77 -6.04 5.49
CA PRO A 677 -14.15 -7.13 4.75
C PRO A 677 -14.60 -7.19 3.29
N ASN A 678 -13.71 -7.62 2.42
CA ASN A 678 -13.99 -8.07 1.07
C ASN A 678 -15.01 -9.22 1.10
N GLN A 679 -16.10 -9.08 0.34
CA GLN A 679 -17.15 -10.08 0.22
C GLN A 679 -17.75 -10.13 -1.19
N GLN A 680 -18.30 -11.29 -1.57
CA GLN A 680 -19.00 -11.44 -2.84
C GLN A 680 -20.43 -10.90 -2.75
N TYR A 681 -20.68 -9.77 -3.41
CA TYR A 681 -22.03 -9.22 -3.64
C TYR A 681 -22.48 -9.44 -5.09
N THR A 682 -21.64 -9.06 -6.06
CA THR A 682 -21.93 -9.10 -7.50
C THR A 682 -20.88 -9.85 -8.32
N TYR A 683 -19.65 -9.99 -7.81
CA TYR A 683 -18.57 -10.73 -8.45
C TYR A 683 -17.73 -11.50 -7.40
N PRO A 684 -17.21 -12.70 -7.71
CA PRO A 684 -16.30 -13.43 -6.82
C PRO A 684 -14.93 -12.73 -6.73
N SER A 685 -14.87 -11.67 -5.93
CA SER A 685 -13.68 -10.87 -5.65
C SER A 685 -12.54 -11.62 -4.96
N GLY A 686 -12.76 -12.86 -4.50
CA GLY A 686 -11.76 -13.79 -3.95
C GLY A 686 -10.77 -14.33 -4.99
N GLN A 687 -10.16 -13.45 -5.76
CA GLN A 687 -9.17 -13.77 -6.79
C GLN A 687 -7.78 -14.03 -6.17
N SER A 688 -6.98 -14.91 -6.80
CA SER A 688 -5.60 -15.17 -6.35
C SER A 688 -4.75 -13.90 -6.37
N THR A 689 -3.93 -13.69 -5.33
CA THR A 689 -2.92 -12.61 -5.28
C THR A 689 -1.94 -12.68 -6.46
N PHE A 690 -1.70 -13.87 -7.02
CA PHE A 690 -0.84 -14.09 -8.19
C PHE A 690 -1.59 -14.02 -9.53
N LYS A 691 -2.85 -13.56 -9.55
CA LYS A 691 -3.55 -13.22 -10.81
C LYS A 691 -3.03 -11.86 -11.29
N LEU A 692 -2.12 -11.89 -12.26
CA LEU A 692 -1.43 -10.70 -12.77
C LEU A 692 -2.07 -10.08 -14.03
N GLN A 693 -3.22 -10.61 -14.49
CA GLN A 693 -3.91 -10.13 -15.69
C GLN A 693 -5.42 -10.21 -15.48
N TYR A 694 -6.14 -9.16 -15.87
CA TYR A 694 -7.59 -9.04 -15.74
C TYR A 694 -8.15 -8.49 -17.05
N THR A 695 -9.16 -9.12 -17.63
CA THR A 695 -9.88 -8.53 -18.76
C THR A 695 -10.69 -7.32 -18.30
N VAL A 696 -10.98 -6.37 -19.20
CA VAL A 696 -11.84 -5.20 -18.96
C VAL A 696 -13.09 -5.54 -18.13
N ALA A 697 -13.83 -6.57 -18.54
CA ALA A 697 -15.06 -6.99 -17.84
C ALA A 697 -14.82 -7.56 -16.42
N GLU A 698 -13.61 -8.01 -16.10
CA GLU A 698 -13.22 -8.42 -14.74
C GLU A 698 -12.73 -7.23 -13.91
N THR A 699 -12.02 -6.27 -14.52
CA THR A 699 -11.68 -4.98 -13.91
C THR A 699 -12.96 -4.24 -13.48
N ASP A 700 -13.91 -4.09 -14.40
CA ASP A 700 -15.25 -3.55 -14.14
C ASP A 700 -15.97 -4.27 -13.00
N ALA A 701 -16.06 -5.60 -13.07
CA ALA A 701 -16.85 -6.38 -12.11
C ALA A 701 -16.23 -6.42 -10.70
N MET A 702 -14.90 -6.34 -10.59
CA MET A 702 -14.21 -6.20 -9.32
C MET A 702 -14.49 -4.83 -8.67
N ILE A 703 -14.38 -3.74 -9.43
CA ILE A 703 -14.66 -2.38 -8.95
C ILE A 703 -16.15 -2.24 -8.56
N ALA A 704 -17.05 -2.75 -9.40
CA ALA A 704 -18.49 -2.78 -9.10
C ALA A 704 -18.80 -3.58 -7.83
N ASN A 705 -18.09 -4.68 -7.55
CA ASN A 705 -18.23 -5.42 -6.30
C ASN A 705 -17.66 -4.66 -5.08
N GLY A 706 -16.54 -3.95 -5.23
CA GLY A 706 -16.01 -3.05 -4.20
C GLY A 706 -17.00 -1.93 -3.83
N GLN A 707 -17.72 -1.38 -4.82
CA GLN A 707 -18.78 -0.40 -4.58
C GLN A 707 -19.95 -0.99 -3.77
N GLN A 708 -20.27 -2.27 -4.00
CA GLN A 708 -21.24 -3.01 -3.17
C GLN A 708 -20.70 -3.31 -1.77
N ILE A 709 -19.40 -3.55 -1.59
CA ILE A 709 -18.78 -3.71 -0.26
C ILE A 709 -18.91 -2.40 0.55
N ALA A 710 -18.53 -1.24 -0.02
CA ALA A 710 -18.68 0.05 0.65
C ALA A 710 -20.14 0.39 1.03
N SER A 711 -21.10 0.05 0.16
CA SER A 711 -22.53 0.29 0.37
C SER A 711 -23.28 -0.88 1.04
N LYS A 712 -22.55 -1.91 1.52
CA LYS A 712 -23.10 -3.14 2.12
C LYS A 712 -24.22 -3.81 1.30
N GLY A 713 -24.09 -3.79 -0.03
CA GLY A 713 -25.05 -4.33 -0.99
C GLY A 713 -26.26 -3.43 -1.26
N GLY A 714 -26.11 -2.11 -1.07
CA GLY A 714 -27.21 -1.15 -1.18
C GLY A 714 -28.18 -1.17 0.01
N ASP A 715 -27.70 -1.58 1.19
CA ASP A 715 -28.50 -1.60 2.43
C ASP A 715 -28.91 -0.17 2.82
N PRO A 716 -30.23 0.15 2.93
CA PRO A 716 -30.69 1.50 3.22
C PRO A 716 -30.46 1.96 4.66
N GLU A 717 -30.17 1.05 5.60
CA GLU A 717 -29.87 1.37 7.01
C GLU A 717 -28.36 1.56 7.23
N TRP A 718 -27.53 0.97 6.36
CA TRP A 718 -26.06 1.03 6.46
C TRP A 718 -25.46 2.45 6.45
N PRO A 719 -25.88 3.41 5.60
CA PRO A 719 -25.37 4.78 5.65
C PRO A 719 -25.51 5.43 7.03
N LEU A 720 -26.67 5.24 7.69
CA LEU A 720 -26.88 5.72 9.05
C LEU A 720 -25.94 5.02 10.02
N CYS A 721 -25.81 3.70 9.93
CA CYS A 721 -24.98 2.96 10.87
C CYS A 721 -23.48 3.25 10.71
N LEU A 722 -22.97 3.45 9.49
CA LEU A 722 -21.60 3.91 9.24
C LEU A 722 -21.37 5.31 9.83
N ALA A 723 -22.29 6.25 9.60
CA ALA A 723 -22.26 7.58 10.19
C ALA A 723 -22.28 7.54 11.73
N CYS A 724 -23.15 6.72 12.33
CA CYS A 724 -23.21 6.51 13.78
C CYS A 724 -21.91 5.89 14.32
N GLY A 725 -21.32 4.91 13.64
CA GLY A 725 -20.03 4.32 14.00
C GLY A 725 -18.90 5.36 14.05
N ILE A 726 -18.78 6.16 12.99
CA ILE A 726 -17.81 7.27 12.90
C ILE A 726 -18.05 8.29 14.02
N MET A 727 -19.30 8.70 14.24
CA MET A 727 -19.63 9.77 15.18
C MET A 727 -19.75 9.31 16.65
N ARG A 728 -19.60 8.02 16.95
CA ARG A 728 -19.79 7.41 18.30
C ARG A 728 -19.06 8.14 19.42
N LYS A 729 -17.83 8.59 19.17
CA LYS A 729 -16.95 9.25 20.17
C LYS A 729 -16.90 10.78 20.06
N ALA A 730 -17.57 11.38 19.06
CA ALA A 730 -17.55 12.81 18.78
C ALA A 730 -18.26 13.70 19.82
N GLY A 731 -18.91 13.07 20.81
CA GLY A 731 -19.72 13.72 21.84
C GLY A 731 -21.00 14.36 21.28
N GLY A 732 -21.69 15.15 22.10
CA GLY A 732 -22.88 15.89 21.70
C GLY A 732 -24.11 15.01 21.47
N THR A 733 -24.93 15.35 20.47
CA THR A 733 -26.18 14.65 20.16
C THR A 733 -26.06 13.85 18.86
N LEU A 734 -26.57 12.62 18.87
CA LEU A 734 -26.63 11.73 17.71
C LEU A 734 -28.10 11.36 17.41
N PRO A 735 -28.46 11.01 16.16
CA PRO A 735 -29.78 10.49 15.82
C PRO A 735 -30.20 9.27 16.67
N SER A 736 -31.50 9.15 16.94
CA SER A 736 -32.09 8.08 17.76
C SER A 736 -31.87 6.69 17.15
N GLY A 737 -31.86 6.59 15.82
CA GLY A 737 -31.55 5.36 15.08
C GLY A 737 -30.11 4.85 15.26
N CYS A 738 -29.19 5.64 15.84
CA CYS A 738 -27.85 5.16 16.12
C CYS A 738 -27.81 4.04 17.17
N ALA A 739 -28.80 3.92 18.06
CA ALA A 739 -28.82 2.88 19.10
C ALA A 739 -28.77 1.47 18.51
N SER A 740 -29.70 1.14 17.61
CA SER A 740 -29.77 -0.16 16.92
C SER A 740 -28.54 -0.44 16.05
N CYS A 741 -27.91 0.60 15.49
CA CYS A 741 -26.65 0.45 14.78
C CYS A 741 -25.51 -0.02 15.71
N TYR A 742 -25.47 0.44 16.96
CA TYR A 742 -24.46 -0.06 17.91
C TYR A 742 -24.77 -1.50 18.32
N ASP A 743 -26.03 -1.84 18.58
CA ASP A 743 -26.46 -3.21 18.91
C ASP A 743 -26.15 -4.23 17.78
N GLN A 744 -26.10 -3.78 16.52
CA GLN A 744 -25.81 -4.62 15.35
C GLN A 744 -24.32 -4.69 14.99
N TYR A 745 -23.60 -3.58 15.07
CA TYR A 745 -22.25 -3.44 14.50
C TYR A 745 -21.12 -3.36 15.53
N CYS A 746 -21.37 -2.97 16.78
CA CYS A 746 -20.29 -2.87 17.78
C CYS A 746 -19.91 -4.23 18.36
N TYR A 747 -18.60 -4.49 18.43
CA TYR A 747 -18.04 -5.54 19.26
C TYR A 747 -17.76 -5.00 20.67
N ASN A 748 -18.44 -5.59 21.66
CA ASN A 748 -18.45 -5.25 23.10
C ASN A 748 -18.99 -3.85 23.47
#